data_AF-A0A7J7P883-F1
#
_entry.id   AF-A0A7J7P883-F1
#
_cell.length_a   1.000
_cell.length_b   1.000
_cell.length_c   1.000
_cell.angle_alpha   90.00
_cell.angle_beta   90.00
_cell.angle_gamma   90.00
#
_symmetry.space_group_name_H-M   'P 1'
#
loop_
_entity.id
_entity.type
_entity.pdbx_description
1 polymer ?
#
loop_
_entity_poly.entity_id
_entity_poly.type
_entity_poly.pdbx_seq_one_letter_code
_entity_poly.pdbx_strand_id
1 'polypeptide(L)'
;MVKAVNIVLHEMQANQEGMEIAIEQGIQKLWIGTDSTCMVSYIQDGARPPWRCLHTLQAIQRMIPKFTEFRIFHNFRQVNHCANSLAGLLTCIGRMIYTLALFLMSCVNIWMMMLGERTFRELDEENQKQDRKTRSISKAEILISRPRDPPLISALKASAAQNAASFHFPGHNRGRAAPPSLTRLIGIAPFVYDLPELPELDNLFSPNGPILESQKQAAQLFGSSETWFLVGGTTCGVQAAIMATCSPGDFLILPRNSHISAISAMVLSGAKPKYIIPEYNSEWDIAGGVTPSQVEKAIKESEMDGYQIAAAVLITCPTYHGICSDLREIAQLCHSYGIPMIVDEAHGAHFAFHSDFPPSALEQGADLAVQSTHKVLCSLTQSSMLHLSGHIIDREKICRCLQLLQSSSPSYLLLASLDAARAQLSAKPKIIFNETMNLSTETRNLIKRIPGISLLKFQNFMNVTSMDPLRLTIGVWKLGLSGYEVDKILFDSYGIIPELVGTHSLTFAINLGTCREHVERLVSGLEHLSANFFEKSKVKEMVEDVETSAPFTDTWIKLNPREAFFASKRTVTVEESLGEICGELICPYPPGIPALFPGEIITEKALHYLLEVRDKGATISGASDPQLFSIVVCKV
;
A
#
# COMPACT_ATOMS: atom_id res chain seq x y z
N MET A 1 35.13 9.15 6.31
CA MET A 1 36.04 9.33 7.47
C MET A 1 35.46 10.19 8.60
N VAL A 2 34.89 11.38 8.34
CA VAL A 2 34.43 12.30 9.42
C VAL A 2 33.39 11.71 10.39
N LYS A 3 32.43 10.90 9.91
CA LYS A 3 31.44 10.23 10.79
C LYS A 3 32.05 9.18 11.75
N ALA A 4 33.05 8.41 11.29
CA ALA A 4 33.71 7.40 12.12
C ALA A 4 34.56 8.03 13.23
N VAL A 5 35.17 9.19 12.96
CA VAL A 5 35.96 9.94 13.95
C VAL A 5 35.08 10.47 15.09
N ASN A 6 33.84 10.88 14.82
CA ASN A 6 32.93 11.39 15.85
C ASN A 6 32.39 10.29 16.77
N ILE A 7 32.09 9.10 16.23
CA ILE A 7 31.61 7.95 17.02
C ILE A 7 32.70 7.51 18.00
N VAL A 8 33.93 7.34 17.51
CA VAL A 8 35.08 6.96 18.34
C VAL A 8 35.37 8.02 19.43
N LEU A 9 35.23 9.31 19.11
CA LEU A 9 35.43 10.38 20.09
C LEU A 9 34.40 10.31 21.23
N HIS A 10 33.11 10.13 20.89
CA HIS A 10 32.05 10.01 21.90
C HIS A 10 32.24 8.79 22.80
N GLU A 11 32.61 7.64 22.23
CA GLU A 11 32.91 6.44 23.01
C GLU A 11 34.11 6.65 23.94
N MET A 12 35.16 7.34 23.48
CA MET A 12 36.32 7.63 24.33
C MET A 12 35.98 8.61 25.45
N GLN A 13 35.13 9.61 25.20
CA GLN A 13 34.68 10.54 26.25
C GLN A 13 33.85 9.82 27.32
N ALA A 14 32.91 8.95 26.93
CA ALA A 14 32.12 8.17 27.87
C ALA A 14 32.98 7.26 28.76
N ASN A 15 34.01 6.63 28.19
CA ASN A 15 34.96 5.82 28.97
C ASN A 15 35.83 6.65 29.91
N GLN A 16 36.21 7.86 29.49
CA GLN A 16 36.94 8.79 30.36
C GLN A 16 36.10 9.15 31.61
N GLU A 17 34.85 9.56 31.42
CA GLU A 17 33.93 9.92 32.53
C GLU A 17 33.69 8.72 33.46
N GLY A 18 33.48 7.52 32.91
CA GLY A 18 33.33 6.30 33.72
C GLY A 18 34.57 5.99 34.57
N MET A 19 35.77 6.24 34.06
CA MET A 19 37.01 6.10 34.83
C MET A 19 37.15 7.14 35.93
N GLU A 20 36.74 8.39 35.68
CA GLU A 20 36.75 9.47 36.68
C GLU A 20 35.83 9.11 37.86
N ILE A 21 34.60 8.67 37.56
CA ILE A 21 33.65 8.20 38.58
C ILE A 21 34.22 7.01 39.36
N ALA A 22 34.84 6.04 38.69
CA ALA A 22 35.44 4.89 39.37
C ALA A 22 36.56 5.30 40.36
N ILE A 23 37.38 6.30 39.99
CA ILE A 23 38.41 6.86 40.87
C ILE A 23 37.78 7.57 42.07
N GLU A 24 36.74 8.39 41.85
CA GLU A 24 36.01 9.10 42.91
C GLU A 24 35.37 8.14 43.92
N GLN A 25 34.87 7.00 43.43
CA GLN A 25 34.26 5.94 44.26
C GLN A 25 35.29 5.01 44.91
N GLY A 26 36.60 5.28 44.76
CA GLY A 26 37.67 4.47 45.35
C GLY A 26 37.83 3.07 44.76
N ILE A 27 37.33 2.84 43.55
CA ILE A 27 37.43 1.54 42.86
C ILE A 27 38.89 1.31 42.43
N GLN A 28 39.52 0.28 42.99
CA GLN A 28 40.93 -0.01 42.71
C GLN A 28 41.15 -0.97 41.53
N LYS A 29 40.14 -1.70 41.07
CA LYS A 29 40.21 -2.63 39.95
C LYS A 29 39.10 -2.32 38.94
N LEU A 30 39.45 -2.06 37.69
CA LEU A 30 38.50 -1.61 36.66
C LEU A 30 38.67 -2.36 35.35
N TRP A 31 37.59 -3.00 34.89
CA TRP A 31 37.53 -3.69 33.60
C TRP A 31 36.48 -3.02 32.71
N ILE A 32 36.88 -2.56 31.53
CA ILE A 32 36.04 -1.84 30.57
C ILE A 32 35.73 -2.74 29.37
N GLY A 33 34.45 -2.92 29.08
CA GLY A 33 33.96 -3.56 27.86
C GLY A 33 33.54 -2.50 26.83
N THR A 34 34.11 -2.52 25.62
CA THR A 34 33.77 -1.57 24.55
C THR A 34 33.36 -2.30 23.26
N ASP A 35 32.46 -1.71 22.49
CA ASP A 35 32.05 -2.22 21.16
C ASP A 35 33.01 -1.75 20.04
N SER A 36 34.09 -1.06 20.41
CA SER A 36 35.02 -0.40 19.49
C SER A 36 36.39 -1.06 19.51
N THR A 37 36.68 -1.86 18.48
CA THR A 37 38.00 -2.49 18.30
C THR A 37 39.14 -1.46 18.21
N CYS A 38 38.87 -0.30 17.61
CA CYS A 38 39.83 0.80 17.52
C CYS A 38 40.23 1.34 18.90
N MET A 39 39.26 1.46 19.82
CA MET A 39 39.50 2.01 21.15
C MET A 39 40.35 1.09 22.02
N VAL A 40 40.11 -0.22 21.95
CA VAL A 40 40.98 -1.25 22.54
C VAL A 40 42.41 -1.09 22.00
N SER A 41 42.57 -0.95 20.69
CA SER A 41 43.88 -0.82 20.05
C SER A 41 44.61 0.48 20.40
N TYR A 42 43.91 1.59 20.61
CA TYR A 42 44.53 2.85 21.06
C TYR A 42 45.07 2.78 22.49
N ILE A 43 44.44 1.99 23.36
CA ILE A 43 44.82 1.88 24.78
C ILE A 43 45.82 0.75 25.01
N GLN A 44 45.67 -0.39 24.33
CA GLN A 44 46.50 -1.59 24.54
C GLN A 44 47.67 -1.69 23.55
N ASP A 45 47.41 -1.43 22.27
CA ASP A 45 48.38 -1.70 21.19
C ASP A 45 49.18 -0.45 20.78
N GLY A 46 48.90 0.70 21.39
CA GLY A 46 49.58 1.97 21.10
C GLY A 46 49.28 2.57 19.73
N ALA A 47 48.18 2.14 19.09
CA ALA A 47 47.74 2.71 17.82
C ALA A 47 47.44 4.22 17.95
N ARG A 48 47.75 5.01 16.92
CA ARG A 48 47.56 6.48 16.95
C ARG A 48 46.11 6.83 16.58
N PRO A 49 45.33 7.46 17.47
CA PRO A 49 43.97 7.87 17.13
C PRO A 49 43.99 9.15 16.26
N PRO A 50 42.86 9.51 15.63
CA PRO A 50 42.70 10.81 14.97
C PRO A 50 43.04 11.97 15.92
N TRP A 51 43.55 13.09 15.38
CA TRP A 51 44.05 14.20 16.19
C TRP A 51 43.04 14.74 17.23
N ARG A 52 41.73 14.69 16.92
CA ARG A 52 40.65 15.12 17.83
C ARG A 52 40.49 14.26 19.08
N CYS A 53 40.97 13.01 19.04
CA CYS A 53 40.87 12.04 20.15
C CYS A 53 42.13 12.02 21.04
N LEU A 54 43.21 12.70 20.64
CA LEU A 54 44.49 12.66 21.35
C LEU A 54 44.37 13.19 22.80
N HIS A 55 43.62 14.28 23.00
CA HIS A 55 43.45 14.86 24.33
C HIS A 55 42.71 13.91 25.28
N THR A 56 41.63 13.29 24.81
CA THR A 56 40.84 12.29 25.55
C THR A 56 41.67 11.03 25.84
N LEU A 57 42.46 10.55 24.88
CA LEU A 57 43.36 9.40 25.10
C LEU A 57 44.41 9.71 26.18
N GLN A 58 45.02 10.90 26.15
CA GLN A 58 45.99 11.33 27.15
C GLN A 58 45.38 11.48 28.55
N ALA A 59 44.09 11.86 28.65
CA ALA A 59 43.38 11.88 29.92
C ALA A 59 43.18 10.46 30.46
N ILE A 60 42.68 9.54 29.62
CA ILE A 60 42.50 8.12 29.96
C ILE A 60 43.84 7.49 30.41
N GLN A 61 44.91 7.69 29.64
CA GLN A 61 46.24 7.13 29.95
C GLN A 61 46.81 7.64 31.28
N ARG A 62 46.50 8.88 31.69
CA ARG A 62 46.88 9.42 33.00
C ARG A 62 46.09 8.82 34.16
N MET A 63 44.91 8.27 33.89
CA MET A 63 44.05 7.64 34.89
C MET A 63 44.34 6.15 35.08
N ILE A 64 44.80 5.44 34.04
CA ILE A 64 45.12 4.00 34.13
C ILE A 64 46.01 3.64 35.34
N PRO A 65 47.10 4.37 35.65
CA PRO A 65 47.96 4.05 36.80
C PRO A 65 47.29 4.21 38.18
N LYS A 66 46.13 4.87 38.25
CA LYS A 66 45.36 5.02 39.50
C LYS A 66 44.60 3.74 39.88
N PHE A 67 44.51 2.77 38.97
CA PHE A 67 43.93 1.46 39.23
C PHE A 67 45.03 0.43 39.47
N THR A 68 44.88 -0.38 40.52
CA THR A 68 45.77 -1.53 40.80
C THR A 68 45.66 -2.62 39.74
N GLU A 69 44.51 -2.73 39.08
CA GLU A 69 44.29 -3.61 37.93
C GLU A 69 43.35 -2.93 36.93
N PHE A 70 43.81 -2.72 35.70
CA PHE A 70 43.02 -2.17 34.61
C PHE A 70 43.01 -3.11 33.42
N ARG A 71 41.83 -3.43 32.88
CA ARG A 71 41.69 -4.18 31.63
C ARG A 71 40.66 -3.52 30.73
N ILE A 72 40.89 -3.61 29.43
CA ILE A 72 39.90 -3.22 28.44
C ILE A 72 39.76 -4.31 27.39
N PHE A 73 38.54 -4.58 26.93
CA PHE A 73 38.31 -5.63 25.94
C PHE A 73 37.11 -5.30 25.06
N HIS A 74 37.09 -5.93 23.88
CA HIS A 74 36.02 -5.77 22.92
C HIS A 74 34.86 -6.72 23.24
N ASN A 75 33.63 -6.21 23.41
CA ASN A 75 32.46 -6.99 23.86
C ASN A 75 32.03 -8.11 22.89
N PHE A 76 32.41 -8.00 21.62
CA PHE A 76 31.86 -8.86 20.55
C PHE A 76 32.43 -10.29 20.48
N ARG A 77 33.22 -10.73 21.47
CA ARG A 77 33.77 -12.10 21.51
C ARG A 77 33.09 -13.05 22.50
N GLN A 78 32.19 -12.58 23.36
CA GLN A 78 31.48 -13.45 24.32
C GLN A 78 29.94 -13.41 24.21
N VAL A 79 29.36 -12.32 23.71
CA VAL A 79 27.89 -12.16 23.61
C VAL A 79 27.28 -13.05 22.51
N ASN A 80 28.00 -13.32 21.41
CA ASN A 80 27.50 -14.20 20.34
C ASN A 80 27.53 -15.69 20.67
N HIS A 81 28.36 -16.14 21.62
CA HIS A 81 28.34 -17.53 22.06
C HIS A 81 27.11 -17.80 22.93
N CYS A 82 26.78 -16.90 23.86
CA CYS A 82 25.56 -16.98 24.65
C CYS A 82 24.31 -16.75 23.81
N ALA A 83 24.31 -15.80 22.87
CA ALA A 83 23.15 -15.54 21.99
C ALA A 83 22.86 -16.71 21.04
N ASN A 84 23.88 -17.40 20.52
CA ASN A 84 23.67 -18.60 19.70
C ASN A 84 23.18 -19.80 20.53
N SER A 85 23.63 -19.95 21.78
CA SER A 85 23.11 -20.97 22.69
C SER A 85 21.68 -20.66 23.17
N LEU A 86 21.31 -19.39 23.33
CA LEU A 86 19.94 -18.97 23.68
C LEU A 86 18.98 -19.04 22.49
N ALA A 87 19.44 -18.72 21.28
CA ALA A 87 18.63 -18.79 20.06
C ALA A 87 18.26 -20.23 19.67
N GLY A 88 19.07 -21.23 20.07
CA GLY A 88 18.74 -22.65 19.91
C GLY A 88 17.70 -23.18 20.90
N LEU A 89 17.47 -22.48 22.02
CA LEU A 89 16.54 -22.87 23.09
C LEU A 89 15.18 -22.14 23.02
N LEU A 90 15.05 -21.11 22.18
CA LEU A 90 13.86 -20.25 22.08
C LEU A 90 13.06 -20.45 20.79
N THR A 91 12.92 -21.69 20.32
CA THR A 91 11.92 -22.07 19.31
C THR A 91 10.51 -22.27 19.87
N CYS A 92 10.23 -21.89 21.12
CA CYS A 92 8.87 -21.85 21.64
C CYS A 92 8.64 -20.58 22.48
N ILE A 93 7.62 -19.83 22.07
CA ILE A 93 6.95 -18.71 22.76
C ILE A 93 7.59 -17.33 22.54
N GLY A 94 6.78 -16.46 21.94
CA GLY A 94 7.15 -15.14 21.46
C GLY A 94 6.94 -14.00 22.48
N ARG A 95 7.62 -12.90 22.15
CA ARG A 95 7.31 -11.49 22.46
C ARG A 95 6.55 -11.20 23.76
N MET A 96 7.26 -11.26 24.88
CA MET A 96 7.00 -10.39 26.03
C MET A 96 8.29 -10.04 26.79
N ILE A 97 9.43 -9.91 26.09
CA ILE A 97 10.76 -9.75 26.70
C ILE A 97 11.63 -8.78 25.87
N TYR A 98 11.15 -7.57 25.61
CA TYR A 98 12.07 -6.46 25.23
C TYR A 98 12.21 -5.49 26.40
N THR A 99 11.11 -5.22 27.12
CA THR A 99 11.12 -4.46 28.38
C THR A 99 11.73 -5.26 29.54
N LEU A 100 11.54 -6.59 29.56
CA LEU A 100 12.20 -7.48 30.53
C LEU A 100 13.67 -7.73 30.20
N ALA A 101 14.08 -7.65 28.92
CA ALA A 101 15.48 -7.82 28.51
C ALA A 101 16.33 -6.61 28.92
N LEU A 102 15.80 -5.39 28.82
CA LEU A 102 16.45 -4.18 29.32
C LEU A 102 16.52 -4.14 30.86
N PHE A 103 15.52 -4.70 31.55
CA PHE A 103 15.53 -4.82 33.02
C PHE A 103 16.41 -5.98 33.52
N LEU A 104 16.53 -7.08 32.77
CA LEU A 104 17.49 -8.17 33.06
C LEU A 104 18.93 -7.76 32.72
N MET A 105 19.14 -6.91 31.72
CA MET A 105 20.45 -6.34 31.35
C MET A 105 21.04 -5.44 32.45
N SER A 106 20.21 -4.76 33.26
CA SER A 106 20.69 -4.06 34.45
C SER A 106 20.94 -5.00 35.63
N CYS A 107 20.19 -6.10 35.76
CA CYS A 107 20.40 -7.10 36.81
C CYS A 107 21.63 -8.01 36.59
N VAL A 108 22.00 -8.32 35.33
CA VAL A 108 23.18 -9.16 35.02
C VAL A 108 24.49 -8.42 35.33
N ASN A 109 24.52 -7.09 35.16
CA ASN A 109 25.69 -6.29 35.54
C ASN A 109 25.95 -6.26 37.06
N ILE A 110 24.94 -6.56 37.89
CA ILE A 110 25.09 -6.68 39.35
C ILE A 110 25.52 -8.11 39.74
N TRP A 111 25.13 -9.12 38.98
CA TRP A 111 25.42 -10.52 39.32
C TRP A 111 26.88 -10.94 39.07
N MET A 112 27.59 -10.26 38.16
CA MET A 112 29.02 -10.50 37.91
C MET A 112 29.98 -9.85 38.93
N MET A 113 29.49 -9.32 40.06
CA MET A 113 30.34 -8.81 41.15
C MET A 113 30.67 -9.84 42.25
N MET A 114 30.16 -11.10 42.19
CA MET A 114 30.20 -12.00 43.36
C MET A 114 30.78 -13.41 43.19
N LEU A 115 31.52 -13.75 42.14
CA LEU A 115 32.10 -15.11 42.03
C LEU A 115 33.62 -15.10 41.80
N GLY A 116 34.33 -15.62 42.79
CA GLY A 116 35.79 -15.69 42.87
C GLY A 116 36.45 -16.75 41.98
N GLU A 117 37.77 -16.61 41.88
CA GLU A 117 38.77 -17.15 40.93
C GLU A 117 38.82 -18.68 40.61
N ARG A 118 37.83 -19.51 40.92
CA ARG A 118 38.01 -20.98 40.83
C ARG A 118 37.41 -21.74 39.65
N THR A 119 36.73 -21.12 38.69
CA THR A 119 36.04 -21.84 37.60
C THR A 119 36.65 -21.72 36.20
N PHE A 120 37.83 -21.09 36.05
CA PHE A 120 38.39 -20.82 34.71
C PHE A 120 39.20 -21.97 34.08
N ARG A 121 39.68 -22.95 34.86
CA ARG A 121 40.55 -24.03 34.33
C ARG A 121 39.79 -25.24 33.79
N GLU A 122 38.56 -25.47 34.23
CA GLU A 122 37.78 -26.64 33.80
C GLU A 122 37.04 -26.40 32.47
N LEU A 123 36.77 -25.13 32.11
CA LEU A 123 36.09 -24.76 30.87
C LEU A 123 36.98 -24.79 29.61
N ASP A 124 38.31 -24.79 29.76
CA ASP A 124 39.25 -24.74 28.63
C ASP A 124 39.58 -26.17 28.09
N GLU A 125 39.51 -27.19 28.95
CA GLU A 125 39.77 -28.59 28.57
C GLU A 125 38.58 -29.27 27.87
N GLU A 126 37.33 -28.86 28.14
CA GLU A 126 36.15 -29.34 27.40
C GLU A 126 36.02 -28.72 26.00
N ASN A 127 36.41 -27.45 25.83
CA ASN A 127 36.32 -26.74 24.55
C ASN A 127 37.26 -27.30 23.47
N GLN A 128 38.44 -27.81 23.84
CA GLN A 128 39.37 -28.40 22.88
C GLN A 128 38.93 -29.78 22.33
N LYS A 129 38.05 -30.49 23.04
CA LYS A 129 37.48 -31.77 22.57
C LYS A 129 36.26 -31.58 21.65
N GLN A 130 35.49 -30.51 21.83
CA GLN A 130 34.35 -30.17 20.97
C GLN A 130 34.81 -29.77 19.56
N ASP A 131 35.88 -28.97 19.46
CA ASP A 131 36.32 -28.31 18.22
C ASP A 131 36.85 -29.27 17.13
N ARG A 132 37.28 -30.48 17.53
CA ARG A 132 37.67 -31.56 16.58
C ARG A 132 36.48 -32.32 15.99
N LYS A 133 35.33 -32.38 16.67
CA LYS A 133 34.12 -33.02 16.13
C LYS A 133 33.36 -32.10 15.17
N THR A 134 33.33 -30.79 15.45
CA THR A 134 32.63 -29.78 14.62
C THR A 134 33.27 -29.56 13.24
N ARG A 135 34.59 -29.78 13.09
CA ARG A 135 35.28 -29.65 11.79
C ARG A 135 34.99 -30.76 10.78
N SER A 136 34.42 -31.89 11.21
CA SER A 136 34.07 -33.01 10.31
C SER A 136 32.62 -32.99 9.82
N ILE A 137 31.76 -32.17 10.43
CA ILE A 137 30.32 -32.09 10.13
C ILE A 137 29.98 -30.86 9.24
N SER A 138 30.92 -29.93 9.07
CA SER A 138 30.68 -28.65 8.37
C SER A 138 30.79 -28.65 6.83
N LYS A 139 30.86 -29.82 6.18
CA LYS A 139 30.91 -29.89 4.70
C LYS A 139 29.80 -30.69 4.02
N ALA A 140 28.92 -31.38 4.75
CA ALA A 140 27.94 -32.27 4.13
C ALA A 140 26.45 -31.95 4.38
N GLU A 141 26.06 -31.27 5.46
CA GLU A 141 24.62 -31.12 5.77
C GLU A 141 24.26 -29.76 6.41
N ILE A 142 24.39 -28.66 5.67
CA ILE A 142 23.56 -27.44 5.86
C ILE A 142 23.25 -26.87 4.48
N LEU A 143 22.39 -27.56 3.74
CA LEU A 143 21.65 -27.03 2.59
C LEU A 143 20.20 -26.76 3.01
N ILE A 144 20.01 -26.20 4.20
CA ILE A 144 18.76 -25.54 4.56
C ILE A 144 18.80 -24.21 3.79
N SER A 145 18.08 -24.15 2.67
CA SER A 145 17.97 -22.96 1.85
C SER A 145 17.57 -21.78 2.73
N ARG A 146 18.48 -20.82 2.95
CA ARG A 146 18.07 -19.48 3.38
C ARG A 146 16.99 -19.02 2.39
N PRO A 147 15.86 -18.45 2.84
CA PRO A 147 14.87 -17.93 1.91
C PRO A 147 15.57 -16.98 0.95
N ARG A 148 15.55 -17.33 -0.34
CA ARG A 148 16.22 -16.55 -1.38
C ARG A 148 15.46 -15.25 -1.52
N ASP A 149 16.17 -14.13 -1.48
CA ASP A 149 15.58 -12.83 -1.75
C ASP A 149 14.88 -12.86 -3.12
N PRO A 150 13.79 -12.09 -3.30
CA PRO A 150 13.13 -11.95 -4.60
C PRO A 150 14.11 -11.49 -5.70
N PRO A 151 13.90 -11.83 -6.99
CA PRO A 151 14.85 -11.53 -8.06
C PRO A 151 15.29 -10.05 -8.10
N LEU A 152 14.34 -9.11 -8.11
CA LEU A 152 14.64 -7.68 -8.17
C LEU A 152 15.29 -7.17 -6.89
N ILE A 153 14.87 -7.69 -5.74
CA ILE A 153 15.48 -7.34 -4.44
C ILE A 153 16.94 -7.82 -4.40
N SER A 154 17.21 -9.02 -4.87
CA SER A 154 18.56 -9.59 -4.97
C SER A 154 19.44 -8.74 -5.90
N ALA A 155 18.92 -8.40 -7.08
CA ALA A 155 19.63 -7.61 -8.09
C ALA A 155 19.93 -6.18 -7.59
N LEU A 156 18.97 -5.52 -6.94
CA LEU A 156 19.17 -4.20 -6.34
C LEU A 156 20.18 -4.23 -5.20
N LYS A 157 20.11 -5.21 -4.30
CA LYS A 157 21.11 -5.38 -3.23
C LYS A 157 22.51 -5.57 -3.81
N ALA A 158 22.65 -6.42 -4.82
CA ALA A 158 23.94 -6.65 -5.48
C ALA A 158 24.47 -5.37 -6.12
N SER A 159 23.65 -4.68 -6.92
CA SER A 159 24.01 -3.44 -7.62
C SER A 159 24.37 -2.32 -6.64
N ALA A 160 23.57 -2.16 -5.59
CA ALA A 160 23.79 -1.19 -4.53
C ALA A 160 25.09 -1.43 -3.73
N ALA A 161 25.55 -2.68 -3.62
CA ALA A 161 26.80 -3.02 -2.94
C ALA A 161 28.05 -2.78 -3.82
N GLN A 162 27.90 -2.67 -5.14
CA GLN A 162 29.04 -2.44 -6.03
C GLN A 162 29.66 -1.06 -5.79
N ASN A 163 30.98 -1.03 -5.59
CA ASN A 163 31.78 0.19 -5.54
C ASN A 163 32.09 0.73 -6.95
N ALA A 164 31.04 0.93 -7.74
CA ALA A 164 31.14 1.48 -9.09
C ALA A 164 31.30 3.01 -9.03
N ALA A 165 32.13 3.55 -9.93
CA ALA A 165 32.17 4.98 -10.18
C ALA A 165 30.90 5.37 -10.97
N SER A 166 29.94 5.97 -10.27
CA SER A 166 28.65 6.33 -10.85
C SER A 166 28.73 7.63 -11.66
N PHE A 167 28.68 7.49 -12.98
CA PHE A 167 28.53 8.57 -13.98
C PHE A 167 27.19 8.44 -14.71
N HIS A 168 26.14 8.06 -13.98
CA HIS A 168 24.78 7.87 -14.49
C HIS A 168 23.78 8.64 -13.61
N PHE A 169 22.56 8.82 -14.12
CA PHE A 169 21.42 9.31 -13.34
C PHE A 169 20.97 8.28 -12.29
N PRO A 170 20.22 8.65 -11.24
CA PRO A 170 19.73 10.00 -10.93
C PRO A 170 20.79 10.93 -10.30
N GLY A 171 20.54 12.24 -10.36
CA GLY A 171 21.50 13.29 -9.96
C GLY A 171 21.89 13.30 -8.48
N HIS A 172 21.12 12.66 -7.58
CA HIS A 172 21.54 12.49 -6.18
C HIS A 172 22.75 11.54 -6.04
N ASN A 173 23.14 10.84 -7.11
CA ASN A 173 24.33 10.00 -7.22
C ASN A 173 24.49 9.04 -6.04
N ARG A 174 23.53 8.11 -5.91
CA ARG A 174 23.47 7.11 -4.84
C ARG A 174 23.46 7.71 -3.43
N GLY A 175 22.93 8.93 -3.33
CA GLY A 175 22.72 9.66 -2.08
C GLY A 175 23.81 10.66 -1.74
N ARG A 176 24.92 10.72 -2.49
CA ARG A 176 26.02 11.66 -2.24
C ARG A 176 25.59 13.13 -2.36
N ALA A 177 24.60 13.40 -3.22
CA ALA A 177 23.98 14.71 -3.41
C ALA A 177 22.49 14.70 -3.00
N ALA A 178 22.08 13.78 -2.11
CA ALA A 178 20.70 13.77 -1.62
C ALA A 178 20.40 15.03 -0.79
N PRO A 179 19.21 15.64 -0.95
CA PRO A 179 18.80 16.77 -0.13
C PRO A 179 18.84 16.45 1.38
N PRO A 180 19.46 17.31 2.22
CA PRO A 180 19.59 17.03 3.66
C PRO A 180 18.26 16.90 4.40
N SER A 181 17.24 17.68 4.01
CA SER A 181 15.90 17.61 4.60
C SER A 181 15.26 16.24 4.40
N LEU A 182 15.30 15.72 3.17
CA LEU A 182 14.75 14.41 2.85
C LEU A 182 15.57 13.27 3.46
N THR A 183 16.91 13.38 3.43
CA THR A 183 17.78 12.37 4.05
C THR A 183 17.55 12.25 5.57
N ARG A 184 17.20 13.34 6.26
CA ARG A 184 16.82 13.29 7.68
C ARG A 184 15.49 12.57 7.92
N LEU A 185 14.57 12.63 6.97
CA LEU A 185 13.25 12.01 7.08
C LEU A 185 13.29 10.51 6.79
N ILE A 186 13.87 10.10 5.66
CA ILE A 186 13.80 8.71 5.16
C ILE A 186 15.14 7.96 5.24
N GLY A 187 16.20 8.62 5.72
CA GLY A 187 17.55 8.09 5.72
C GLY A 187 18.21 8.13 4.33
N ILE A 188 19.43 7.62 4.26
CA ILE A 188 20.22 7.58 3.02
C ILE A 188 19.94 6.34 2.17
N ALA A 189 19.47 5.25 2.81
CA ALA A 189 19.34 3.95 2.17
C ALA A 189 18.43 3.96 0.92
N PRO A 190 17.26 4.64 0.90
CA PRO A 190 16.42 4.69 -0.30
C PRO A 190 17.18 5.25 -1.52
N PHE A 191 17.98 6.30 -1.34
CA PHE A 191 18.80 6.88 -2.43
C PHE A 191 19.90 5.96 -2.94
N VAL A 192 20.34 4.98 -2.16
CA VAL A 192 21.36 4.01 -2.58
C VAL A 192 20.73 2.97 -3.52
N TYR A 193 19.46 2.64 -3.30
CA TYR A 193 18.68 1.68 -4.10
C TYR A 193 17.90 2.34 -5.25
N ASP A 194 17.79 3.67 -5.28
CA ASP A 194 17.24 4.42 -6.41
C ASP A 194 18.28 4.47 -7.55
N LEU A 195 18.26 3.40 -8.36
CA LEU A 195 19.16 3.15 -9.47
C LEU A 195 18.38 3.20 -10.80
N PRO A 196 19.02 3.62 -11.90
CA PRO A 196 18.39 3.63 -13.22
C PRO A 196 18.37 2.20 -13.81
N GLU A 197 17.96 2.09 -15.07
CA GLU A 197 18.11 0.88 -15.87
C GLU A 197 19.59 0.57 -16.13
N LEU A 198 20.23 -0.09 -15.16
CA LEU A 198 21.55 -0.67 -15.29
C LEU A 198 21.45 -2.05 -15.94
N PRO A 199 22.46 -2.51 -16.71
CA PRO A 199 22.41 -3.81 -17.39
C PRO A 199 22.04 -4.98 -16.48
N GLU A 200 22.49 -4.99 -15.23
CA GLU A 200 22.19 -6.02 -14.24
C GLU A 200 20.80 -5.89 -13.57
N LEU A 201 20.13 -4.75 -13.74
CA LEU A 201 18.81 -4.47 -13.19
C LEU A 201 17.67 -4.67 -14.20
N ASP A 202 18.02 -4.92 -15.47
CA ASP A 202 17.11 -5.13 -16.60
C ASP A 202 16.51 -3.82 -17.18
N ASN A 203 15.67 -3.96 -18.21
CA ASN A 203 14.88 -2.86 -18.79
C ASN A 203 13.39 -3.22 -18.70
N LEU A 204 12.56 -2.33 -18.14
CA LEU A 204 11.14 -2.64 -17.92
C LEU A 204 10.35 -2.93 -19.21
N PHE A 205 10.73 -2.32 -20.33
CA PHE A 205 10.06 -2.47 -21.62
C PHE A 205 10.69 -3.54 -22.52
N SER A 206 11.87 -4.06 -22.15
CA SER A 206 12.51 -5.19 -22.82
C SER A 206 13.15 -6.14 -21.78
N PRO A 207 12.32 -6.72 -20.88
CA PRO A 207 12.85 -7.44 -19.73
C PRO A 207 13.45 -8.78 -20.16
N ASN A 208 14.68 -9.05 -19.74
CA ASN A 208 15.43 -10.28 -20.02
C ASN A 208 16.06 -10.93 -18.78
N GLY A 209 15.95 -10.29 -17.61
CA GLY A 209 16.62 -10.66 -16.36
C GLY A 209 15.68 -10.53 -15.14
N PRO A 210 16.11 -9.87 -14.04
CA PRO A 210 15.34 -9.82 -12.81
C PRO A 210 13.89 -9.34 -12.95
N ILE A 211 13.61 -8.36 -13.82
CA ILE A 211 12.23 -7.90 -14.05
C ILE A 211 11.41 -9.03 -14.70
N LEU A 212 11.94 -9.68 -15.75
CA LEU A 212 11.27 -10.78 -16.42
C LEU A 212 10.98 -11.94 -15.46
N GLU A 213 11.96 -12.30 -14.62
CA GLU A 213 11.80 -13.35 -13.62
C GLU A 213 10.72 -13.02 -12.60
N SER A 214 10.71 -11.78 -12.08
CA SER A 214 9.70 -11.31 -11.13
C SER A 214 8.30 -11.27 -11.74
N GLN A 215 8.16 -10.81 -12.99
CA GLN A 215 6.90 -10.77 -13.73
C GLN A 215 6.36 -12.18 -14.02
N LYS A 216 7.22 -13.14 -14.40
CA LYS A 216 6.83 -14.55 -14.58
C LYS A 216 6.38 -15.19 -13.27
N GLN A 217 7.09 -14.93 -12.17
CA GLN A 217 6.67 -15.42 -10.86
C GLN A 217 5.35 -14.79 -10.41
N ALA A 218 5.09 -13.52 -10.75
CA ALA A 218 3.80 -12.89 -10.50
C ALA A 218 2.70 -13.52 -11.36
N ALA A 219 2.94 -13.74 -12.66
CA ALA A 219 1.97 -14.37 -13.55
C ALA A 219 1.54 -15.75 -13.03
N GLN A 220 2.52 -16.56 -12.60
CA GLN A 220 2.25 -17.85 -11.97
C GLN A 220 1.44 -17.73 -10.67
N LEU A 221 1.77 -16.77 -9.80
CA LEU A 221 1.10 -16.59 -8.51
C LEU A 221 -0.37 -16.17 -8.67
N PHE A 222 -0.63 -15.24 -9.60
CA PHE A 222 -1.96 -14.67 -9.83
C PHE A 222 -2.78 -15.45 -10.87
N GLY A 223 -2.23 -16.53 -11.44
CA GLY A 223 -2.95 -17.38 -12.41
C GLY A 223 -3.17 -16.72 -13.78
N SER A 224 -2.28 -15.81 -14.18
CA SER A 224 -2.35 -15.16 -15.50
C SER A 224 -1.37 -15.78 -16.49
N SER A 225 -1.65 -15.61 -17.79
CA SER A 225 -0.70 -15.96 -18.85
C SER A 225 0.51 -15.04 -18.84
N GLU A 226 0.29 -13.77 -18.51
CA GLU A 226 1.33 -12.76 -18.41
C GLU A 226 0.96 -11.68 -17.39
N THR A 227 1.98 -11.10 -16.76
CA THR A 227 1.84 -10.00 -15.81
C THR A 227 2.87 -8.93 -16.10
N TRP A 228 2.41 -7.67 -16.15
CA TRP A 228 3.28 -6.50 -16.21
C TRP A 228 3.29 -5.77 -14.88
N PHE A 229 4.48 -5.34 -14.47
CA PHE A 229 4.66 -4.47 -13.32
C PHE A 229 4.42 -3.02 -13.73
N LEU A 230 3.61 -2.32 -12.94
CA LEU A 230 3.21 -0.95 -13.21
C LEU A 230 3.74 0.00 -12.14
N VAL A 231 4.41 1.07 -12.56
CA VAL A 231 4.89 2.15 -11.69
C VAL A 231 4.07 3.44 -11.82
N GLY A 232 3.14 3.48 -12.78
CA GLY A 232 2.16 4.57 -12.97
C GLY A 232 0.79 4.29 -12.35
N GLY A 233 0.70 3.33 -11.42
CA GLY A 233 -0.54 2.90 -10.78
C GLY A 233 -1.51 2.16 -11.70
N THR A 234 -2.62 1.69 -11.12
CA THR A 234 -3.71 1.05 -11.88
C THR A 234 -4.31 1.99 -12.93
N THR A 235 -4.18 3.31 -12.72
CA THR A 235 -4.50 4.33 -13.74
C THR A 235 -3.82 4.02 -15.07
N CYS A 236 -2.51 3.79 -15.10
CA CYS A 236 -1.80 3.49 -16.35
C CYS A 236 -2.17 2.11 -16.90
N GLY A 237 -2.49 1.15 -16.04
CA GLY A 237 -2.94 -0.19 -16.47
C GLY A 237 -4.32 -0.16 -17.14
N VAL A 238 -5.29 0.55 -16.57
CA VAL A 238 -6.62 0.74 -17.16
C VAL A 238 -6.53 1.51 -18.49
N GLN A 239 -5.69 2.54 -18.55
CA GLN A 239 -5.41 3.26 -19.80
C GLN A 239 -4.80 2.33 -20.86
N ALA A 240 -3.80 1.52 -20.50
CA ALA A 240 -3.18 0.58 -21.42
C ALA A 240 -4.15 -0.50 -21.89
N ALA A 241 -4.99 -1.03 -21.00
CA ALA A 241 -6.02 -2.02 -21.33
C ALA A 241 -6.99 -1.47 -22.37
N ILE A 242 -7.59 -0.30 -22.12
CA ILE A 242 -8.56 0.33 -23.03
C ILE A 242 -7.89 0.74 -24.35
N MET A 243 -6.67 1.30 -24.33
CA MET A 243 -5.97 1.68 -25.56
C MET A 243 -5.55 0.47 -26.40
N ALA A 244 -5.30 -0.68 -25.77
CA ALA A 244 -4.95 -1.91 -26.49
C ALA A 244 -6.17 -2.58 -27.12
N THR A 245 -7.36 -2.42 -26.53
CA THR A 245 -8.61 -3.01 -27.03
C THR A 245 -9.42 -2.09 -27.95
N CYS A 246 -9.41 -0.78 -27.71
CA CYS A 246 -10.28 0.18 -28.39
C CYS A 246 -9.49 1.11 -29.31
N SER A 247 -10.03 1.33 -30.52
CA SER A 247 -9.57 2.30 -31.50
C SER A 247 -10.40 3.58 -31.45
N PRO A 248 -9.95 4.69 -32.06
CA PRO A 248 -10.76 5.91 -32.16
C PRO A 248 -12.11 5.63 -32.82
N GLY A 249 -13.20 5.95 -32.11
CA GLY A 249 -14.57 5.77 -32.59
C GLY A 249 -15.26 4.49 -32.09
N ASP A 250 -14.52 3.50 -31.60
CA ASP A 250 -15.06 2.25 -31.05
C ASP A 250 -15.88 2.51 -29.79
N PHE A 251 -16.91 1.70 -29.54
CA PHE A 251 -17.66 1.73 -28.28
C PHE A 251 -16.96 0.93 -27.18
N LEU A 252 -16.85 1.53 -26.00
CA LEU A 252 -16.48 0.89 -24.74
C LEU A 252 -17.71 0.85 -23.85
N ILE A 253 -18.17 -0.34 -23.48
CA ILE A 253 -19.24 -0.49 -22.47
C ILE A 253 -18.59 -0.45 -21.09
N LEU A 254 -19.11 0.39 -20.20
CA LEU A 254 -18.54 0.56 -18.86
C LEU A 254 -19.57 1.06 -17.85
N PRO A 255 -19.43 0.75 -16.55
CA PRO A 255 -20.29 1.32 -15.54
C PRO A 255 -20.08 2.83 -15.40
N ARG A 256 -21.15 3.54 -15.07
CA ARG A 256 -21.15 4.99 -14.90
C ARG A 256 -20.27 5.46 -13.75
N ASN A 257 -20.12 4.63 -12.71
CA ASN A 257 -19.23 4.88 -11.58
C ASN A 257 -17.78 4.38 -11.83
N SER A 258 -17.38 4.24 -13.09
CA SER A 258 -15.98 3.92 -13.44
C SER A 258 -15.01 4.98 -12.91
N HIS A 259 -13.82 4.54 -12.54
CA HIS A 259 -12.76 5.43 -12.08
C HIS A 259 -12.35 6.43 -13.18
N ILE A 260 -11.91 7.62 -12.79
CA ILE A 260 -11.42 8.70 -13.68
C ILE A 260 -10.39 8.24 -14.71
N SER A 261 -9.62 7.19 -14.40
CA SER A 261 -8.67 6.57 -15.34
C SER A 261 -9.34 6.08 -16.62
N ALA A 262 -10.54 5.50 -16.56
CA ALA A 262 -11.29 5.07 -17.74
C ALA A 262 -11.66 6.26 -18.64
N ILE A 263 -11.96 7.42 -18.04
CA ILE A 263 -12.26 8.64 -18.79
C ILE A 263 -11.02 9.17 -19.50
N SER A 264 -9.91 9.26 -18.77
CA SER A 264 -8.63 9.64 -19.38
C SER A 264 -8.21 8.67 -20.49
N ALA A 265 -8.51 7.37 -20.33
CA ALA A 265 -8.26 6.36 -21.36
C ALA A 265 -9.13 6.57 -22.61
N MET A 266 -10.40 6.97 -22.46
CA MET A 266 -11.26 7.35 -23.59
C MET A 266 -10.79 8.63 -24.28
N VAL A 267 -10.22 9.59 -23.54
CA VAL A 267 -9.54 10.75 -24.16
C VAL A 267 -8.32 10.31 -24.99
N LEU A 268 -7.51 9.39 -24.45
CA LEU A 268 -6.27 8.89 -25.09
C LEU A 268 -6.51 7.92 -26.25
N SER A 269 -7.55 7.10 -26.20
CA SER A 269 -7.92 6.15 -27.26
C SER A 269 -8.86 6.78 -28.30
N GLY A 270 -9.77 7.65 -27.86
CA GLY A 270 -10.91 8.12 -28.66
C GLY A 270 -12.08 7.16 -28.66
N ALA A 271 -12.11 6.21 -27.73
CA ALA A 271 -13.25 5.33 -27.53
C ALA A 271 -14.48 6.14 -27.05
N LYS A 272 -15.66 5.72 -27.48
CA LYS A 272 -16.94 6.30 -27.12
C LYS A 272 -17.57 5.50 -25.97
N PRO A 273 -18.02 6.15 -24.89
CA PRO A 273 -18.66 5.44 -23.79
C PRO A 273 -20.05 4.95 -24.16
N LYS A 274 -20.37 3.72 -23.76
CA LYS A 274 -21.75 3.23 -23.58
C LYS A 274 -21.92 2.91 -22.09
N TYR A 275 -22.52 3.84 -21.35
CA TYR A 275 -22.61 3.72 -19.89
C TYR A 275 -23.69 2.72 -19.46
N ILE A 276 -23.35 1.91 -18.47
CA ILE A 276 -24.29 1.15 -17.66
C ILE A 276 -24.51 1.94 -16.36
N ILE A 277 -25.76 2.27 -16.03
CA ILE A 277 -26.09 2.85 -14.72
C ILE A 277 -26.17 1.70 -13.69
N PRO A 278 -25.24 1.63 -12.72
CA PRO A 278 -25.28 0.57 -11.70
C PRO A 278 -26.54 0.68 -10.84
N GLU A 279 -26.92 -0.42 -10.18
CA GLU A 279 -27.93 -0.37 -9.13
C GLU A 279 -27.52 0.63 -8.04
N TYR A 280 -28.48 1.35 -7.45
CA TYR A 280 -28.21 2.29 -6.38
C TYR A 280 -29.11 2.01 -5.19
N ASN A 281 -28.52 1.89 -4.01
CA ASN A 281 -29.24 1.71 -2.76
C ASN A 281 -29.37 3.07 -2.07
N SER A 282 -30.60 3.60 -2.02
CA SER A 282 -30.90 4.93 -1.45
C SER A 282 -30.72 5.00 0.07
N GLU A 283 -31.00 3.93 0.80
CA GLU A 283 -30.79 3.90 2.26
C GLU A 283 -29.30 4.11 2.58
N TRP A 284 -28.42 3.45 1.82
CA TRP A 284 -26.97 3.50 2.02
C TRP A 284 -26.28 4.67 1.32
N ASP A 285 -26.92 5.31 0.34
CA ASP A 285 -26.29 6.23 -0.62
C ASP A 285 -25.08 5.58 -1.33
N ILE A 286 -25.25 4.35 -1.80
CA ILE A 286 -24.18 3.55 -2.41
C ILE A 286 -24.63 2.93 -3.74
N ALA A 287 -23.81 3.12 -4.78
CA ALA A 287 -23.91 2.38 -6.03
C ALA A 287 -23.36 0.94 -5.87
N GLY A 288 -24.15 -0.03 -6.32
CA GLY A 288 -23.83 -1.45 -6.38
C GLY A 288 -22.96 -1.83 -7.58
N GLY A 289 -22.97 -3.13 -7.88
CA GLY A 289 -22.29 -3.69 -9.05
C GLY A 289 -23.12 -3.57 -10.33
N VAL A 290 -22.55 -4.09 -11.42
CA VAL A 290 -23.22 -4.29 -12.70
C VAL A 290 -23.75 -5.72 -12.80
N THR A 291 -24.95 -5.90 -13.34
CA THR A 291 -25.54 -7.23 -13.58
C THR A 291 -25.31 -7.73 -15.01
N PRO A 292 -25.33 -9.06 -15.25
CA PRO A 292 -25.27 -9.63 -16.60
C PRO A 292 -26.35 -9.08 -17.55
N SER A 293 -27.57 -8.91 -17.04
CA SER A 293 -28.69 -8.35 -17.84
C SER A 293 -28.46 -6.90 -18.28
N GLN A 294 -27.80 -6.09 -17.45
CA GLN A 294 -27.42 -4.72 -17.82
C GLN A 294 -26.35 -4.71 -18.90
N VAL A 295 -25.37 -5.63 -18.82
CA VAL A 295 -24.34 -5.80 -19.86
C VAL A 295 -24.97 -6.25 -21.17
N GLU A 296 -25.86 -7.24 -21.15
CA GLU A 296 -26.55 -7.72 -22.37
C GLU A 296 -27.34 -6.60 -23.05
N LYS A 297 -28.07 -5.81 -22.24
CA LYS A 297 -28.81 -4.64 -22.73
C LYS A 297 -27.86 -3.63 -23.38
N ALA A 298 -26.74 -3.30 -22.73
CA ALA A 298 -25.77 -2.35 -23.26
C ALA A 298 -25.11 -2.83 -24.56
N ILE A 299 -24.81 -4.13 -24.68
CA ILE A 299 -24.29 -4.74 -25.92
C ILE A 299 -25.32 -4.54 -27.05
N LYS A 300 -26.57 -4.96 -26.85
CA LYS A 300 -27.64 -4.85 -27.86
C LYS A 300 -27.88 -3.40 -28.30
N GLU A 301 -27.92 -2.48 -27.34
CA GLU A 301 -28.09 -1.06 -27.67
C GLU A 301 -26.88 -0.48 -28.42
N SER A 302 -25.65 -0.89 -28.08
CA SER A 302 -24.44 -0.43 -28.80
C SER A 302 -24.44 -0.87 -30.27
N GLU A 303 -24.90 -2.09 -30.55
CA GLU A 303 -25.07 -2.60 -31.91
C GLU A 303 -26.08 -1.76 -32.70
N MET A 304 -27.15 -1.29 -32.05
CA MET A 304 -28.17 -0.44 -32.68
C MET A 304 -27.68 0.99 -32.94
N ASP A 305 -26.91 1.58 -32.02
CA ASP A 305 -26.47 2.98 -32.09
C ASP A 305 -25.43 3.23 -33.19
N GLY A 306 -24.60 2.23 -33.51
CA GLY A 306 -23.49 2.37 -34.46
C GLY A 306 -23.40 1.32 -35.56
N TYR A 307 -24.30 0.34 -35.61
CA TYR A 307 -24.17 -0.86 -36.45
C TYR A 307 -22.82 -1.59 -36.26
N GLN A 308 -22.23 -1.48 -35.07
CA GLN A 308 -20.94 -2.08 -34.72
C GLN A 308 -20.98 -2.67 -33.31
N ILE A 309 -20.41 -3.85 -33.15
CA ILE A 309 -20.25 -4.53 -31.86
C ILE A 309 -19.25 -3.71 -31.02
N ALA A 310 -19.50 -3.56 -29.71
CA ALA A 310 -18.59 -2.89 -28.80
C ALA A 310 -17.20 -3.57 -28.79
N ALA A 311 -16.14 -2.76 -28.71
CA ALA A 311 -14.76 -3.27 -28.75
C ALA A 311 -14.32 -3.94 -27.44
N ALA A 312 -14.91 -3.53 -26.31
CA ALA A 312 -14.66 -4.14 -25.01
C ALA A 312 -15.79 -3.82 -24.02
N VAL A 313 -15.90 -4.65 -22.98
CA VAL A 313 -16.68 -4.36 -21.77
C VAL A 313 -15.70 -4.18 -20.61
N LEU A 314 -15.77 -3.04 -19.93
CA LEU A 314 -15.04 -2.77 -18.69
C LEU A 314 -15.99 -2.93 -17.50
N ILE A 315 -15.59 -3.71 -16.49
CA ILE A 315 -16.30 -3.85 -15.22
C ILE A 315 -15.38 -3.43 -14.07
N THR A 316 -15.88 -2.62 -13.14
CA THR A 316 -15.20 -2.33 -11.88
C THR A 316 -15.62 -3.37 -10.84
N CYS A 317 -14.70 -4.23 -10.40
CA CYS A 317 -15.03 -5.28 -9.43
C CYS A 317 -13.82 -5.65 -8.57
N PRO A 318 -13.91 -5.57 -7.22
CA PRO A 318 -15.06 -5.08 -6.47
C PRO A 318 -15.25 -3.57 -6.63
N THR A 319 -16.43 -3.06 -6.29
CA THR A 319 -16.63 -1.62 -6.06
C THR A 319 -15.78 -1.16 -4.87
N TYR A 320 -15.67 0.16 -4.67
CA TYR A 320 -14.93 0.71 -3.52
C TYR A 320 -15.43 0.17 -2.16
N HIS A 321 -16.74 -0.09 -2.06
CA HIS A 321 -17.41 -0.65 -0.88
C HIS A 321 -17.27 -2.17 -0.75
N GLY A 322 -16.54 -2.82 -1.66
CA GLY A 322 -16.33 -4.26 -1.66
C GLY A 322 -17.41 -5.07 -2.38
N ILE A 323 -18.32 -4.45 -3.13
CA ILE A 323 -19.44 -5.16 -3.80
C ILE A 323 -18.91 -5.84 -5.05
N CYS A 324 -19.19 -7.14 -5.22
CA CYS A 324 -18.70 -7.92 -6.35
C CYS A 324 -19.83 -8.26 -7.34
N SER A 325 -19.61 -7.96 -8.62
CA SER A 325 -20.47 -8.43 -9.72
C SER A 325 -20.24 -9.90 -10.01
N ASP A 326 -21.22 -10.57 -10.64
CA ASP A 326 -21.04 -11.92 -11.19
C ASP A 326 -20.20 -11.84 -12.48
N LEU A 327 -18.87 -11.79 -12.31
CA LEU A 327 -17.96 -11.68 -13.45
C LEU A 327 -17.96 -12.92 -14.32
N ARG A 328 -18.33 -14.10 -13.78
CA ARG A 328 -18.36 -15.34 -14.54
C ARG A 328 -19.47 -15.32 -15.60
N GLU A 329 -20.67 -14.94 -15.19
CA GLU A 329 -21.79 -14.83 -16.14
C GLU A 329 -21.55 -13.70 -17.14
N ILE A 330 -20.99 -12.56 -16.68
CA ILE A 330 -20.62 -11.46 -17.58
C ILE A 330 -19.54 -11.88 -18.59
N ALA A 331 -18.49 -12.60 -18.17
CA ALA A 331 -17.44 -13.09 -19.07
C ALA A 331 -18.01 -14.00 -20.15
N GLN A 332 -18.82 -14.99 -19.75
CA GLN A 332 -19.47 -15.92 -20.68
C GLN A 332 -20.35 -15.19 -21.69
N LEU A 333 -21.10 -14.19 -21.23
CA LEU A 333 -21.91 -13.33 -22.08
C LEU A 333 -21.02 -12.58 -23.07
N CYS A 334 -20.00 -11.85 -22.61
CA CYS A 334 -19.10 -11.08 -23.47
C CYS A 334 -18.45 -11.97 -24.55
N HIS A 335 -17.93 -13.14 -24.16
CA HIS A 335 -17.29 -14.10 -25.07
C HIS A 335 -18.28 -14.68 -26.09
N SER A 336 -19.56 -14.82 -25.76
CA SER A 336 -20.60 -15.25 -26.73
C SER A 336 -20.81 -14.25 -27.87
N TYR A 337 -20.51 -12.96 -27.65
CA TYR A 337 -20.51 -11.90 -28.66
C TYR A 337 -19.11 -11.61 -29.23
N GLY A 338 -18.08 -12.35 -28.81
CA GLY A 338 -16.70 -12.13 -29.21
C GLY A 338 -16.07 -10.85 -28.65
N ILE A 339 -16.62 -10.31 -27.56
CA ILE A 339 -16.17 -9.07 -26.92
C ILE A 339 -15.22 -9.42 -25.75
N PRO A 340 -14.01 -8.84 -25.66
CA PRO A 340 -13.15 -9.02 -24.51
C PRO A 340 -13.68 -8.30 -23.26
N MET A 341 -13.46 -8.91 -22.09
CA MET A 341 -13.80 -8.32 -20.79
C MET A 341 -12.54 -7.80 -20.08
N ILE A 342 -12.54 -6.51 -19.76
CA ILE A 342 -11.55 -5.82 -18.93
C ILE A 342 -12.14 -5.66 -17.53
N VAL A 343 -11.39 -6.02 -16.48
CA VAL A 343 -11.80 -5.80 -15.10
C VAL A 343 -10.83 -4.84 -14.41
N ASP A 344 -11.36 -3.70 -13.95
CA ASP A 344 -10.69 -2.86 -12.96
C ASP A 344 -10.87 -3.52 -11.59
N GLU A 345 -9.87 -4.33 -11.21
CA GLU A 345 -9.78 -5.05 -9.94
C GLU A 345 -8.84 -4.31 -8.96
N ALA A 346 -8.79 -2.97 -9.05
CA ALA A 346 -7.92 -2.15 -8.20
C ALA A 346 -8.07 -2.47 -6.70
N HIS A 347 -9.27 -2.86 -6.27
CA HIS A 347 -9.60 -3.13 -4.87
C HIS A 347 -9.65 -4.62 -4.52
N GLY A 348 -9.37 -5.54 -5.46
CA GLY A 348 -9.55 -7.00 -5.30
C GLY A 348 -8.26 -7.83 -5.39
N ALA A 349 -7.07 -7.21 -5.39
CA ALA A 349 -5.81 -7.93 -5.59
C ALA A 349 -5.51 -9.04 -4.56
N HIS A 350 -6.20 -9.07 -3.42
CA HIS A 350 -6.06 -10.09 -2.38
C HIS A 350 -6.93 -11.34 -2.58
N PHE A 351 -7.88 -11.33 -3.52
CA PHE A 351 -8.92 -12.34 -3.67
C PHE A 351 -8.41 -13.77 -3.87
N ALA A 352 -7.29 -13.95 -4.57
CA ALA A 352 -6.70 -15.28 -4.82
C ALA A 352 -6.05 -15.95 -3.58
N PHE A 353 -6.00 -15.27 -2.41
CA PHE A 353 -5.15 -15.66 -1.28
C PHE A 353 -5.91 -16.06 0.00
N HIS A 354 -7.22 -16.32 -0.09
CA HIS A 354 -8.00 -16.94 0.97
C HIS A 354 -9.28 -17.60 0.41
N SER A 355 -9.72 -18.74 0.96
CA SER A 355 -10.90 -19.46 0.46
C SER A 355 -12.22 -18.71 0.64
N ASP A 356 -12.27 -17.84 1.65
CA ASP A 356 -13.47 -17.08 2.00
C ASP A 356 -13.54 -15.72 1.29
N PHE A 357 -12.56 -15.40 0.44
CA PHE A 357 -12.66 -14.25 -0.45
C PHE A 357 -13.50 -14.57 -1.69
N PRO A 358 -14.10 -13.56 -2.33
CA PRO A 358 -14.63 -13.71 -3.68
C PRO A 358 -13.55 -14.25 -4.63
N PRO A 359 -13.92 -15.02 -5.67
CA PRO A 359 -12.96 -15.43 -6.70
C PRO A 359 -12.35 -14.22 -7.40
N SER A 360 -11.09 -14.30 -7.84
CA SER A 360 -10.46 -13.21 -8.59
C SER A 360 -11.07 -13.03 -9.98
N ALA A 361 -10.90 -11.85 -10.58
CA ALA A 361 -11.40 -11.56 -11.92
C ALA A 361 -10.93 -12.57 -12.98
N LEU A 362 -9.66 -12.99 -12.91
CA LEU A 362 -9.08 -13.97 -13.83
C LEU A 362 -9.69 -15.36 -13.66
N GLU A 363 -9.93 -15.80 -12.42
CA GLU A 363 -10.62 -17.08 -12.13
C GLU A 363 -12.08 -17.08 -12.62
N GLN A 364 -12.65 -15.89 -12.82
CA GLN A 364 -14.00 -15.70 -13.34
C GLN A 364 -14.04 -15.47 -14.87
N GLY A 365 -12.89 -15.46 -15.55
CA GLY A 365 -12.83 -15.41 -17.01
C GLY A 365 -12.58 -14.02 -17.60
N ALA A 366 -12.09 -13.05 -16.81
CA ALA A 366 -11.60 -11.79 -17.35
C ALA A 366 -10.41 -12.00 -18.29
N ASP A 367 -10.39 -11.29 -19.41
CA ASP A 367 -9.26 -11.29 -20.36
C ASP A 367 -8.14 -10.36 -19.86
N LEU A 368 -8.51 -9.25 -19.21
CA LEU A 368 -7.58 -8.38 -18.50
C LEU A 368 -8.08 -8.10 -17.09
N ALA A 369 -7.16 -8.15 -16.12
CA ALA A 369 -7.39 -7.65 -14.77
C ALA A 369 -6.30 -6.66 -14.38
N VAL A 370 -6.68 -5.48 -13.89
CA VAL A 370 -5.73 -4.47 -13.42
C VAL A 370 -5.91 -4.26 -11.93
N GLN A 371 -4.84 -4.45 -11.15
CA GLN A 371 -4.89 -4.54 -9.70
C GLN A 371 -3.97 -3.51 -9.04
N SER A 372 -4.47 -2.78 -8.03
CA SER A 372 -3.63 -1.89 -7.21
C SER A 372 -3.00 -2.69 -6.08
N THR A 373 -1.80 -3.21 -6.32
CA THR A 373 -1.02 -3.91 -5.29
C THR A 373 -0.85 -3.05 -4.03
N HIS A 374 -0.65 -1.74 -4.17
CA HIS A 374 -0.49 -0.84 -3.03
C HIS A 374 -1.76 -0.56 -2.21
N LYS A 375 -2.96 -0.85 -2.73
CA LYS A 375 -4.21 -0.58 -2.02
C LYS A 375 -4.55 -1.67 -1.01
N VAL A 376 -4.34 -2.93 -1.39
CA VAL A 376 -4.80 -4.09 -0.60
C VAL A 376 -3.70 -5.10 -0.28
N LEU A 377 -2.53 -4.96 -0.89
CA LEU A 377 -1.33 -5.75 -0.60
C LEU A 377 -0.22 -4.82 -0.06
N CYS A 378 0.98 -5.35 0.13
CA CYS A 378 2.06 -4.67 0.88
C CYS A 378 3.10 -3.97 0.00
N SER A 379 2.73 -3.46 -1.17
CA SER A 379 3.64 -2.70 -2.04
C SER A 379 3.50 -1.17 -1.85
N LEU A 380 4.45 -0.40 -2.39
CA LEU A 380 4.47 1.06 -2.21
C LEU A 380 3.41 1.76 -3.07
N THR A 381 2.84 2.89 -2.60
CA THR A 381 1.88 3.71 -3.36
C THR A 381 2.35 3.96 -4.79
N GLN A 382 1.42 3.97 -5.75
CA GLN A 382 1.63 3.98 -7.21
C GLN A 382 2.02 2.64 -7.84
N SER A 383 2.39 1.61 -7.06
CA SER A 383 2.71 0.32 -7.65
C SER A 383 1.46 -0.54 -7.92
N SER A 384 1.41 -1.18 -9.08
CA SER A 384 0.26 -1.97 -9.56
C SER A 384 0.72 -3.12 -10.47
N MET A 385 -0.18 -4.04 -10.79
CA MET A 385 0.03 -5.09 -11.77
C MET A 385 -1.13 -5.13 -12.78
N LEU A 386 -0.79 -5.40 -14.04
CA LEU A 386 -1.75 -5.74 -15.10
C LEU A 386 -1.56 -7.19 -15.47
N HIS A 387 -2.65 -7.94 -15.55
CA HIS A 387 -2.67 -9.36 -15.81
C HIS A 387 -3.45 -9.66 -17.08
N LEU A 388 -2.89 -10.49 -17.95
CA LEU A 388 -3.53 -10.99 -19.18
C LEU A 388 -3.89 -12.46 -19.02
N SER A 389 -5.11 -12.81 -19.43
CA SER A 389 -5.57 -14.18 -19.59
C SER A 389 -6.23 -14.35 -20.96
N GLY A 390 -6.36 -15.60 -21.40
CA GLY A 390 -6.93 -15.92 -22.69
C GLY A 390 -6.07 -15.49 -23.88
N HIS A 391 -6.71 -15.29 -25.03
CA HIS A 391 -6.05 -15.02 -26.31
C HIS A 391 -6.81 -14.00 -27.18
N ILE A 392 -7.89 -13.40 -26.67
CA ILE A 392 -8.70 -12.42 -27.41
C ILE A 392 -7.93 -11.12 -27.61
N ILE A 393 -7.13 -10.71 -26.61
CA ILE A 393 -6.41 -9.44 -26.61
C ILE A 393 -4.95 -9.66 -27.05
N ASP A 394 -4.49 -8.81 -27.97
CA ASP A 394 -3.12 -8.82 -28.47
C ASP A 394 -2.13 -8.28 -27.43
N ARG A 395 -1.29 -9.18 -26.89
CA ARG A 395 -0.17 -8.88 -25.99
C ARG A 395 0.72 -7.74 -26.48
N GLU A 396 1.03 -7.70 -27.77
CA GLU A 396 1.95 -6.71 -28.33
C GLU A 396 1.34 -5.31 -28.34
N LYS A 397 0.00 -5.19 -28.47
CA LYS A 397 -0.69 -3.90 -28.29
C LYS A 397 -0.55 -3.41 -26.85
N ILE A 398 -0.73 -4.29 -25.87
CA ILE A 398 -0.55 -3.95 -24.45
C ILE A 398 0.87 -3.43 -24.21
N CYS A 399 1.89 -4.14 -24.70
CA CYS A 399 3.29 -3.73 -24.52
C CYS A 399 3.56 -2.33 -25.11
N ARG A 400 3.06 -2.05 -26.33
CA ARG A 400 3.19 -0.72 -26.96
C ARG A 400 2.46 0.37 -26.16
N CYS A 401 1.26 0.09 -25.66
CA CYS A 401 0.51 1.04 -24.83
C CYS A 401 1.22 1.32 -23.50
N LEU A 402 1.75 0.29 -22.83
CA LEU A 402 2.52 0.46 -21.60
C LEU A 402 3.80 1.26 -21.84
N GLN A 403 4.49 1.07 -22.96
CA GLN A 403 5.67 1.87 -23.34
C GLN A 403 5.34 3.36 -23.55
N LEU A 404 4.14 3.67 -24.03
CA LEU A 404 3.68 5.06 -24.19
C LEU A 404 3.30 5.72 -22.86
N LEU A 405 2.73 4.94 -21.93
CA LEU A 405 2.10 5.45 -20.72
C LEU A 405 3.02 5.46 -19.49
N GLN A 406 3.99 4.56 -19.43
CA GLN A 406 4.93 4.49 -18.31
C GLN A 406 6.18 5.35 -18.57
N SER A 407 6.83 5.77 -17.48
CA SER A 407 8.09 6.50 -17.55
C SER A 407 9.19 5.70 -18.25
N SER A 408 9.98 6.34 -19.09
CA SER A 408 11.25 5.81 -19.63
C SER A 408 12.37 5.72 -18.59
N SER A 409 12.09 6.14 -17.35
CA SER A 409 12.94 5.97 -16.17
C SER A 409 12.05 5.51 -15.02
N PRO A 410 11.67 4.23 -14.99
CA PRO A 410 10.77 3.70 -13.96
C PRO A 410 11.46 3.66 -12.59
N SER A 411 10.69 3.80 -11.52
CA SER A 411 11.24 3.68 -10.17
C SER A 411 11.51 2.23 -9.81
N TYR A 412 12.78 1.88 -9.64
CA TYR A 412 13.20 0.56 -9.20
C TYR A 412 12.76 0.23 -7.78
N LEU A 413 12.55 1.24 -6.93
CA LEU A 413 11.97 1.05 -5.60
C LEU A 413 10.52 0.54 -5.69
N LEU A 414 9.74 1.08 -6.63
CA LEU A 414 8.36 0.62 -6.86
C LEU A 414 8.35 -0.79 -7.45
N LEU A 415 9.18 -1.08 -8.46
CA LEU A 415 9.32 -2.43 -9.04
C LEU A 415 9.75 -3.47 -8.00
N ALA A 416 10.72 -3.12 -7.15
CA ALA A 416 11.16 -3.96 -6.05
C ALA A 416 10.06 -4.23 -5.03
N SER A 417 9.24 -3.22 -4.73
CA SER A 417 8.12 -3.38 -3.80
C SER A 417 7.05 -4.34 -4.34
N LEU A 418 6.81 -4.37 -5.65
CA LEU A 418 5.93 -5.32 -6.31
C LEU A 418 6.47 -6.75 -6.19
N ASP A 419 7.75 -6.95 -6.50
CA ASP A 419 8.39 -8.26 -6.38
C ASP A 419 8.41 -8.77 -4.93
N ALA A 420 8.69 -7.88 -3.97
CA ALA A 420 8.67 -8.19 -2.55
C ALA A 420 7.26 -8.57 -2.06
N ALA A 421 6.23 -7.81 -2.44
CA ALA A 421 4.84 -8.10 -2.08
C ALA A 421 4.39 -9.46 -2.66
N ARG A 422 4.70 -9.73 -3.93
CA ARG A 422 4.46 -11.03 -4.57
C ARG A 422 5.17 -12.18 -3.84
N ALA A 423 6.44 -11.98 -3.48
CA ALA A 423 7.20 -13.01 -2.76
C ALA A 423 6.65 -13.27 -1.35
N GLN A 424 6.21 -12.23 -0.65
CA GLN A 424 5.55 -12.34 0.65
C GLN A 424 4.29 -13.20 0.57
N LEU A 425 3.46 -12.98 -0.45
CA LEU A 425 2.26 -13.78 -0.72
C LEU A 425 2.62 -15.23 -1.06
N SER A 426 3.61 -15.44 -1.93
CA SER A 426 4.08 -16.77 -2.35
C SER A 426 4.61 -17.61 -1.19
N ALA A 427 5.17 -16.98 -0.14
CA ALA A 427 5.71 -17.69 1.01
C ALA A 427 4.61 -18.32 1.90
N LYS A 428 3.41 -17.73 1.95
CA LYS A 428 2.30 -18.14 2.83
C LYS A 428 0.91 -17.95 2.18
N PRO A 429 0.67 -18.46 0.96
CA PRO A 429 -0.44 -18.01 0.11
C PRO A 429 -1.83 -18.31 0.67
N LYS A 430 -1.96 -19.29 1.57
CA LYS A 430 -3.27 -19.72 2.14
C LYS A 430 -3.49 -19.34 3.59
N ILE A 431 -2.49 -18.73 4.25
CA ILE A 431 -2.59 -18.42 5.68
C ILE A 431 -2.29 -16.95 5.99
N ILE A 432 -1.73 -16.21 5.02
CA ILE A 432 -1.33 -14.81 5.22
C ILE A 432 -2.50 -13.92 5.65
N PHE A 433 -3.71 -14.21 5.17
CA PHE A 433 -4.92 -13.45 5.51
C PHE A 433 -5.74 -14.00 6.67
N ASN A 434 -5.40 -15.16 7.25
CA ASN A 434 -6.25 -15.79 8.28
C ASN A 434 -6.48 -14.89 9.49
N GLU A 435 -5.43 -14.24 9.99
CA GLU A 435 -5.56 -13.34 11.14
C GLU A 435 -6.37 -12.09 10.80
N THR A 436 -6.13 -11.51 9.63
CA THR A 436 -6.90 -10.35 9.14
C THR A 436 -8.38 -10.70 8.96
N MET A 437 -8.69 -11.92 8.49
CA MET A 437 -10.05 -12.43 8.38
C MET A 437 -10.72 -12.65 9.74
N ASN A 438 -9.98 -13.19 10.71
CA ASN A 438 -10.46 -13.31 12.08
C ASN A 438 -10.79 -11.94 12.67
N LEU A 439 -9.89 -10.96 12.53
CA LEU A 439 -10.09 -9.59 12.99
C LEU A 439 -11.28 -8.92 12.30
N SER A 440 -11.45 -9.09 10.99
CA SER A 440 -12.62 -8.57 10.27
C SER A 440 -13.92 -9.15 10.81
N THR A 441 -13.96 -10.47 10.97
CA THR A 441 -15.13 -11.19 11.50
C THR A 441 -15.45 -10.75 12.93
N GLU A 442 -14.44 -10.66 13.78
CA GLU A 442 -14.58 -10.16 15.15
C GLU A 442 -15.13 -8.73 15.17
N THR A 443 -14.54 -7.83 14.38
CA THR A 443 -14.95 -6.43 14.28
C THR A 443 -16.42 -6.31 13.90
N ARG A 444 -16.86 -7.04 12.86
CA ARG A 444 -18.28 -7.06 12.45
C ARG A 444 -19.19 -7.59 13.56
N ASN A 445 -18.78 -8.64 14.28
CA ASN A 445 -19.56 -9.21 15.37
C ASN A 445 -19.70 -8.27 16.58
N LEU A 446 -18.68 -7.46 16.86
CA LEU A 446 -18.74 -6.41 17.89
C LEU A 446 -19.66 -5.28 17.44
N ILE A 447 -19.44 -4.73 16.25
CA ILE A 447 -20.23 -3.60 15.72
C ILE A 447 -21.71 -3.94 15.57
N LYS A 448 -22.04 -5.18 15.16
CA LYS A 448 -23.43 -5.65 15.03
C LYS A 448 -24.25 -5.49 16.33
N ARG A 449 -23.60 -5.43 17.49
CA ARG A 449 -24.26 -5.29 18.81
C ARG A 449 -24.51 -3.84 19.20
N ILE A 450 -23.94 -2.87 18.48
CA ILE A 450 -24.02 -1.45 18.80
C ILE A 450 -25.34 -0.89 18.22
N PRO A 451 -26.27 -0.39 19.06
CA PRO A 451 -27.53 0.19 18.59
C PRO A 451 -27.30 1.41 17.69
N GLY A 452 -28.11 1.55 16.63
CA GLY A 452 -28.02 2.69 15.71
C GLY A 452 -26.92 2.59 14.65
N ILE A 453 -26.09 1.54 14.66
CA ILE A 453 -25.11 1.28 13.61
C ILE A 453 -25.60 0.14 12.71
N SER A 454 -25.69 0.41 11.40
CA SER A 454 -25.99 -0.60 10.39
C SER A 454 -24.68 -1.17 9.80
N LEU A 455 -24.69 -2.43 9.36
CA LEU A 455 -23.58 -3.04 8.61
C LEU A 455 -24.02 -3.34 7.18
N LEU A 456 -23.23 -2.90 6.19
CA LEU A 456 -23.50 -3.17 4.79
C LEU A 456 -23.31 -4.65 4.51
N LYS A 457 -24.25 -5.24 3.75
CA LYS A 457 -24.20 -6.65 3.35
C LYS A 457 -24.58 -6.78 1.87
N PHE A 458 -24.20 -7.90 1.26
CA PHE A 458 -24.48 -8.12 -0.15
C PHE A 458 -25.99 -8.22 -0.44
N GLN A 459 -26.80 -8.66 0.53
CA GLN A 459 -28.26 -8.71 0.41
C GLN A 459 -28.93 -7.33 0.29
N ASN A 460 -28.18 -6.24 0.51
CA ASN A 460 -28.68 -4.89 0.27
C ASN A 460 -28.73 -4.52 -1.22
N PHE A 461 -28.21 -5.38 -2.11
CA PHE A 461 -28.19 -5.18 -3.55
C PHE A 461 -28.79 -6.40 -4.26
N MET A 462 -29.43 -6.16 -5.40
CA MET A 462 -29.99 -7.22 -6.23
C MET A 462 -28.88 -7.95 -7.00
N ASN A 463 -29.00 -9.28 -7.09
CA ASN A 463 -28.08 -10.13 -7.88
C ASN A 463 -26.59 -10.00 -7.49
N VAL A 464 -26.29 -9.54 -6.27
CA VAL A 464 -24.94 -9.57 -5.69
C VAL A 464 -24.82 -10.82 -4.82
N THR A 465 -23.85 -11.67 -5.15
CA THR A 465 -23.64 -12.96 -4.45
C THR A 465 -22.48 -12.92 -3.47
N SER A 466 -21.59 -11.93 -3.58
CA SER A 466 -20.39 -11.82 -2.74
C SER A 466 -19.96 -10.38 -2.49
N MET A 467 -19.24 -10.18 -1.39
CA MET A 467 -18.61 -8.92 -1.02
C MET A 467 -17.24 -9.20 -0.42
N ASP A 468 -16.31 -8.26 -0.59
CA ASP A 468 -15.00 -8.28 0.06
C ASP A 468 -15.17 -8.21 1.59
N PRO A 469 -14.83 -9.28 2.34
CA PRO A 469 -14.98 -9.28 3.78
C PRO A 469 -14.02 -8.29 4.45
N LEU A 470 -12.98 -7.80 3.77
CA LEU A 470 -12.04 -6.80 4.28
C LEU A 470 -12.50 -5.35 4.08
N ARG A 471 -13.62 -5.14 3.38
CA ARG A 471 -14.29 -3.83 3.28
C ARG A 471 -15.41 -3.72 4.30
N LEU A 472 -15.15 -2.99 5.38
CA LEU A 472 -16.12 -2.76 6.44
C LEU A 472 -16.83 -1.44 6.20
N THR A 473 -18.06 -1.48 5.70
CA THR A 473 -18.92 -0.31 5.58
C THR A 473 -19.98 -0.31 6.68
N ILE A 474 -20.03 0.79 7.44
CA ILE A 474 -20.98 1.02 8.52
C ILE A 474 -21.93 2.15 8.14
N GLY A 475 -23.20 1.99 8.50
CA GLY A 475 -24.26 2.98 8.29
C GLY A 475 -24.56 3.72 9.57
N VAL A 476 -24.65 5.05 9.50
CA VAL A 476 -24.78 5.93 10.67
C VAL A 476 -26.03 6.81 10.65
N TRP A 477 -26.84 6.77 9.59
CA TRP A 477 -28.06 7.59 9.45
C TRP A 477 -29.04 7.43 10.62
N LYS A 478 -29.11 6.24 11.24
CA LYS A 478 -29.95 5.97 12.43
C LYS A 478 -29.48 6.69 13.69
N LEU A 479 -28.27 7.24 13.69
CA LEU A 479 -27.79 8.14 14.74
C LEU A 479 -28.26 9.59 14.52
N GLY A 480 -28.96 9.90 13.42
CA GLY A 480 -29.33 11.26 13.06
C GLY A 480 -28.14 12.16 12.72
N LEU A 481 -27.01 11.55 12.35
CA LEU A 481 -25.77 12.20 11.95
C LEU A 481 -25.41 11.78 10.52
N SER A 482 -24.79 12.69 9.79
CA SER A 482 -24.11 12.37 8.54
C SER A 482 -22.80 11.62 8.78
N GLY A 483 -22.32 10.89 7.78
CA GLY A 483 -21.00 10.24 7.82
C GLY A 483 -19.87 11.25 8.03
N TYR A 484 -19.98 12.47 7.49
CA TYR A 484 -19.02 13.57 7.69
C TYR A 484 -18.93 14.04 9.14
N GLU A 485 -20.07 14.16 9.82
CA GLU A 485 -20.10 14.51 11.25
C GLU A 485 -19.49 13.40 12.10
N VAL A 486 -19.82 12.14 11.79
CA VAL A 486 -19.26 10.98 12.47
C VAL A 486 -17.75 10.88 12.25
N ASP A 487 -17.26 11.07 11.02
CA ASP A 487 -15.83 11.08 10.70
C ASP A 487 -15.06 12.07 11.57
N LYS A 488 -15.55 13.30 11.67
CA LYS A 488 -14.96 14.32 12.54
C LYS A 488 -14.89 13.89 14.00
N ILE A 489 -15.97 13.31 14.55
CA ILE A 489 -16.00 12.85 15.94
C ILE A 489 -15.00 11.69 16.16
N LEU A 490 -14.96 10.73 15.23
CA LEU A 490 -14.05 9.59 15.29
C LEU A 490 -12.58 10.02 15.18
N PHE A 491 -12.27 11.00 14.33
CA PHE A 491 -10.93 11.56 14.21
C PHE A 491 -10.53 12.34 15.47
N ASP A 492 -11.34 13.33 15.88
CA ASP A 492 -11.00 14.24 16.98
C ASP A 492 -10.89 13.52 18.33
N SER A 493 -11.78 12.56 18.59
CA SER A 493 -11.90 11.90 19.91
C SER A 493 -11.13 10.58 19.99
N TYR A 494 -10.97 9.87 18.86
CA TYR A 494 -10.42 8.52 18.83
C TYR A 494 -9.28 8.34 17.84
N GLY A 495 -8.90 9.37 17.07
CA GLY A 495 -7.84 9.32 16.06
C GLY A 495 -8.04 8.23 15.01
N ILE A 496 -9.30 7.93 14.67
CA ILE A 496 -9.66 6.96 13.65
C ILE A 496 -9.79 7.68 12.31
N ILE A 497 -9.22 7.09 11.26
CA ILE A 497 -9.29 7.61 9.90
C ILE A 497 -9.98 6.55 9.03
N PRO A 498 -11.21 6.81 8.54
CA PRO A 498 -11.88 5.97 7.56
C PRO A 498 -11.16 6.04 6.21
N GLU A 499 -11.35 5.00 5.40
CA GLU A 499 -10.88 5.02 4.01
C GLU A 499 -11.80 5.90 3.15
N LEU A 500 -13.11 5.83 3.39
CA LEU A 500 -14.11 6.56 2.64
C LEU A 500 -15.24 7.04 3.55
N VAL A 501 -15.62 8.31 3.37
CA VAL A 501 -16.72 8.95 4.09
C VAL A 501 -17.82 9.31 3.09
N GLY A 502 -19.02 8.78 3.31
CA GLY A 502 -20.22 9.11 2.55
C GLY A 502 -21.21 9.93 3.40
N THR A 503 -22.35 10.29 2.80
CA THR A 503 -23.40 11.04 3.50
C THR A 503 -24.02 10.21 4.63
N HIS A 504 -24.27 8.93 4.40
CA HIS A 504 -24.97 8.01 5.29
C HIS A 504 -24.04 6.96 5.91
N SER A 505 -22.82 6.80 5.38
CA SER A 505 -21.96 5.67 5.73
C SER A 505 -20.49 6.04 5.82
N LEU A 506 -19.71 5.19 6.48
CA LEU A 506 -18.25 5.24 6.48
C LEU A 506 -17.73 3.86 6.10
N THR A 507 -16.67 3.80 5.31
CA THR A 507 -16.00 2.56 4.90
C THR A 507 -14.57 2.53 5.40
N PHE A 508 -14.19 1.38 5.94
CA PHE A 508 -12.87 1.09 6.48
C PHE A 508 -12.24 -0.06 5.72
N ALA A 509 -10.93 0.06 5.48
CA ALA A 509 -10.11 -0.99 4.90
C ALA A 509 -9.41 -1.79 6.01
N ILE A 510 -9.81 -3.04 6.20
CA ILE A 510 -9.09 -3.97 7.08
C ILE A 510 -7.99 -4.62 6.23
N ASN A 511 -6.72 -4.55 6.66
CA ASN A 511 -5.59 -5.03 5.89
C ASN A 511 -4.60 -5.83 6.74
N LEU A 512 -3.53 -6.34 6.12
CA LEU A 512 -2.50 -7.15 6.79
C LEU A 512 -1.78 -6.43 7.93
N GLY A 513 -1.83 -5.09 7.97
CA GLY A 513 -1.28 -4.26 9.03
C GLY A 513 -2.30 -3.87 10.11
N THR A 514 -3.58 -4.20 9.96
CA THR A 514 -4.60 -3.93 10.98
C THR A 514 -4.35 -4.76 12.23
N CYS A 515 -4.39 -4.14 13.41
CA CYS A 515 -4.17 -4.80 14.69
C CYS A 515 -5.40 -4.68 15.61
N ARG A 516 -5.39 -5.40 16.73
CA ARG A 516 -6.48 -5.40 17.73
C ARG A 516 -6.77 -4.01 18.29
N GLU A 517 -5.74 -3.20 18.56
CA GLU A 517 -5.91 -1.85 19.10
C GLU A 517 -6.69 -0.93 18.15
N HIS A 518 -6.49 -1.07 16.83
CA HIS A 518 -7.32 -0.35 15.84
C HIS A 518 -8.80 -0.76 15.94
N VAL A 519 -9.09 -2.06 16.10
CA VAL A 519 -10.45 -2.59 16.26
C VAL A 519 -11.10 -2.07 17.54
N GLU A 520 -10.37 -2.11 18.65
CA GLU A 520 -10.84 -1.63 19.97
C GLU A 520 -11.18 -0.14 19.92
N ARG A 521 -10.33 0.68 19.30
CA ARG A 521 -10.62 2.12 19.12
C ARG A 521 -11.86 2.34 18.27
N LEU A 522 -11.99 1.63 17.15
CA LEU A 522 -13.16 1.75 16.28
C LEU A 522 -14.46 1.39 17.04
N VAL A 523 -14.48 0.25 17.72
CA VAL A 523 -15.64 -0.20 18.49
C VAL A 523 -15.98 0.82 19.59
N SER A 524 -14.98 1.28 20.35
CA SER A 524 -15.19 2.27 21.42
C SER A 524 -15.75 3.61 20.88
N GLY A 525 -15.23 4.08 19.74
CA GLY A 525 -15.75 5.29 19.09
C GLY A 525 -17.21 5.15 18.66
N LEU A 526 -17.59 3.99 18.12
CA LEU A 526 -18.96 3.70 17.70
C LEU A 526 -19.91 3.52 18.89
N GLU A 527 -19.46 2.90 19.98
CA GLU A 527 -20.23 2.79 21.23
C GLU A 527 -20.50 4.17 21.83
N HIS A 528 -19.51 5.06 21.82
CA HIS A 528 -19.67 6.44 22.27
C HIS A 528 -20.68 7.21 21.42
N LEU A 529 -20.63 7.06 20.10
CA LEU A 529 -21.61 7.67 19.19
C LEU A 529 -23.02 7.14 19.46
N SER A 530 -23.18 5.82 19.58
CA SER A 530 -24.45 5.19 19.91
C SER A 530 -25.04 5.73 21.22
N ALA A 531 -24.25 5.75 22.29
CA ALA A 531 -24.69 6.21 23.61
C ALA A 531 -25.13 7.68 23.63
N ASN A 532 -24.49 8.54 22.84
CA ASN A 532 -24.75 9.98 22.86
C ASN A 532 -25.85 10.44 21.90
N PHE A 533 -26.08 9.72 20.79
CA PHE A 533 -26.92 10.19 19.70
C PHE A 533 -28.12 9.28 19.38
N PHE A 534 -28.04 7.96 19.60
CA PHE A 534 -29.09 7.03 19.15
C PHE A 534 -30.48 7.32 19.75
N GLU A 535 -30.60 7.46 21.07
CA GLU A 535 -31.89 7.73 21.71
C GLU A 535 -32.40 9.16 21.44
N LYS A 536 -31.50 10.12 21.19
CA LYS A 536 -31.88 11.50 20.83
C LYS A 536 -32.48 11.58 19.42
N SER A 537 -32.06 10.69 18.53
CA SER A 537 -32.45 10.71 17.12
C SER A 537 -33.79 10.04 16.83
N LYS A 538 -34.25 9.10 17.69
CA LYS A 538 -35.63 8.58 17.64
C LYS A 538 -36.72 9.66 17.76
N VAL A 539 -36.37 10.82 18.35
CA VAL A 539 -37.28 11.98 18.47
C VAL A 539 -37.33 12.81 17.18
N LYS A 540 -36.35 12.65 16.29
CA LYS A 540 -36.18 13.44 15.05
C LYS A 540 -36.76 12.76 13.79
N GLU A 541 -37.06 11.47 13.85
CA GLU A 541 -37.53 10.62 12.73
C GLU A 541 -38.92 10.99 12.13
N MET A 542 -39.53 12.13 12.49
CA MET A 542 -40.85 12.52 11.98
C MET A 542 -40.83 13.48 10.76
N VAL A 543 -39.67 13.84 10.20
CA VAL A 543 -39.63 14.81 9.09
C VAL A 543 -38.58 14.43 8.03
N GLU A 544 -39.07 14.37 6.78
CA GLU A 544 -38.39 14.37 5.48
C GLU A 544 -37.86 13.03 4.90
N ASP A 545 -38.76 12.33 4.20
CA ASP A 545 -38.40 11.53 3.02
C ASP A 545 -37.98 12.48 1.89
N VAL A 546 -36.68 12.70 1.73
CA VAL A 546 -36.14 13.26 0.49
C VAL A 546 -35.89 12.09 -0.45
N GLU A 547 -36.67 12.00 -1.54
CA GLU A 547 -36.41 11.09 -2.65
C GLU A 547 -35.00 11.37 -3.21
N THR A 548 -34.02 10.60 -2.75
CA THR A 548 -32.66 10.60 -3.30
C THR A 548 -32.66 9.70 -4.53
N SER A 549 -33.05 10.27 -5.67
CA SER A 549 -32.82 9.63 -6.97
C SER A 549 -31.31 9.53 -7.21
N ALA A 550 -30.84 8.40 -7.72
CA ALA A 550 -29.44 8.24 -8.11
C ALA A 550 -29.02 9.43 -9.01
N PRO A 551 -27.92 10.14 -8.72
CA PRO A 551 -27.57 11.40 -9.41
C PRO A 551 -27.21 11.22 -10.89
N PHE A 552 -27.24 9.98 -11.39
CA PHE A 552 -26.73 9.58 -12.69
C PHE A 552 -27.79 9.11 -13.69
N THR A 553 -29.10 9.23 -13.39
CA THR A 553 -30.15 8.70 -14.29
C THR A 553 -30.42 9.59 -15.50
N ASP A 554 -30.09 10.88 -15.42
CA ASP A 554 -30.44 11.88 -16.44
C ASP A 554 -29.17 12.44 -17.09
N THR A 555 -28.46 11.59 -17.82
CA THR A 555 -27.19 11.96 -18.50
C THR A 555 -27.37 12.00 -20.00
N TRP A 556 -27.08 13.14 -20.63
CA TRP A 556 -27.04 13.29 -22.08
C TRP A 556 -25.64 13.64 -22.55
N ILE A 557 -25.04 12.77 -23.35
CA ILE A 557 -23.70 12.98 -23.91
C ILE A 557 -23.86 13.71 -25.25
N LYS A 558 -23.32 14.93 -25.34
CA LYS A 558 -23.31 15.73 -26.57
C LYS A 558 -21.99 15.66 -27.32
N LEU A 559 -20.89 15.60 -26.57
CA LEU A 559 -19.54 15.35 -27.06
C LEU A 559 -18.97 14.13 -26.36
N ASN A 560 -18.21 13.30 -27.07
CA ASN A 560 -17.46 12.24 -26.40
C ASN A 560 -16.31 12.84 -25.55
N PRO A 561 -15.74 12.07 -24.60
CA PRO A 561 -14.72 12.60 -23.69
C PRO A 561 -13.52 13.24 -24.40
N ARG A 562 -13.06 12.68 -25.52
CA ARG A 562 -11.95 13.26 -26.32
C ARG A 562 -12.35 14.60 -26.93
N GLU A 563 -13.51 14.68 -27.56
CA GLU A 563 -14.01 15.91 -28.17
C GLU A 563 -14.16 17.03 -27.14
N ALA A 564 -14.78 16.73 -25.99
CA ALA A 564 -14.92 17.69 -24.91
C ALA A 564 -13.57 18.15 -24.33
N PHE A 565 -12.61 17.23 -24.21
CA PHE A 565 -11.26 17.56 -23.75
C PHE A 565 -10.57 18.57 -24.68
N PHE A 566 -10.68 18.41 -26.00
CA PHE A 566 -10.06 19.30 -26.99
C PHE A 566 -10.92 20.49 -27.43
N ALA A 567 -12.19 20.54 -27.03
CA ALA A 567 -13.08 21.66 -27.34
C ALA A 567 -12.58 22.98 -26.73
N SER A 568 -12.88 24.08 -27.42
CA SER A 568 -12.72 25.42 -26.85
C SER A 568 -13.64 25.59 -25.65
N LYS A 569 -13.20 26.30 -24.60
CA LYS A 569 -13.94 26.41 -23.34
C LYS A 569 -14.18 27.86 -22.92
N ARG A 570 -15.19 28.08 -22.08
CA ARG A 570 -15.44 29.33 -21.33
C ARG A 570 -15.94 29.00 -19.92
N THR A 571 -15.66 29.89 -18.99
CA THR A 571 -16.28 29.87 -17.66
C THR A 571 -17.61 30.62 -17.70
N VAL A 572 -18.62 30.08 -17.04
CA VAL A 572 -19.95 30.67 -16.85
C VAL A 572 -20.33 30.60 -15.38
N THR A 573 -21.32 31.40 -14.95
CA THR A 573 -21.85 31.21 -13.59
C THR A 573 -22.56 29.86 -13.49
N VAL A 574 -22.73 29.38 -12.26
CA VAL A 574 -23.40 28.11 -12.01
C VAL A 574 -24.83 28.08 -12.55
N GLU A 575 -25.55 29.21 -12.48
CA GLU A 575 -26.90 29.36 -13.03
C GLU A 575 -26.90 29.34 -14.56
N GLU A 576 -25.93 30.01 -15.18
CA GLU A 576 -25.76 30.05 -16.64
C GLU A 576 -25.27 28.72 -17.23
N SER A 577 -24.79 27.80 -16.39
CA SER A 577 -24.26 26.50 -16.83
C SER A 577 -25.36 25.50 -17.22
N LEU A 578 -26.61 25.73 -16.81
CA LEU A 578 -27.71 24.80 -17.04
C LEU A 578 -28.00 24.64 -18.55
N GLY A 579 -27.98 23.39 -19.03
CA GLY A 579 -28.19 23.07 -20.44
C GLY A 579 -26.94 23.24 -21.32
N GLU A 580 -25.85 23.79 -20.80
CA GLU A 580 -24.57 23.88 -21.51
C GLU A 580 -23.82 22.53 -21.47
N ILE A 581 -22.83 22.39 -22.36
CA ILE A 581 -22.00 21.19 -22.43
C ILE A 581 -20.85 21.32 -21.42
N CYS A 582 -20.79 20.46 -20.42
CA CYS A 582 -19.77 20.44 -19.40
C CYS A 582 -18.37 20.33 -20.03
N GLY A 583 -17.45 21.20 -19.61
CA GLY A 583 -16.05 21.22 -20.06
C GLY A 583 -15.07 20.58 -19.07
N GLU A 584 -15.56 20.12 -17.92
CA GLU A 584 -14.76 19.66 -16.78
C GLU A 584 -15.29 18.33 -16.24
N LEU A 585 -14.43 17.64 -15.49
CA LEU A 585 -14.80 16.42 -14.81
C LEU A 585 -15.03 16.76 -13.34
N ILE A 586 -16.30 16.85 -12.93
CA ILE A 586 -16.66 17.32 -11.60
C ILE A 586 -17.04 16.13 -10.73
N CYS A 587 -16.27 15.92 -9.66
CA CYS A 587 -16.43 14.78 -8.76
C CYS A 587 -16.60 15.25 -7.31
N PRO A 588 -17.70 14.91 -6.62
CA PRO A 588 -17.73 15.02 -5.17
C PRO A 588 -16.74 14.02 -4.56
N TYR A 589 -15.98 14.48 -3.58
CA TYR A 589 -14.98 13.71 -2.88
C TYR A 589 -15.18 13.80 -1.36
N PRO A 590 -15.21 12.67 -0.66
CA PRO A 590 -15.16 11.29 -1.18
C PRO A 590 -16.50 10.86 -1.84
N PRO A 591 -16.58 9.83 -2.72
CA PRO A 591 -15.54 8.89 -3.19
C PRO A 591 -14.74 9.33 -4.43
N GLY A 592 -15.05 10.48 -5.04
CA GLY A 592 -14.43 10.89 -6.31
C GLY A 592 -15.00 10.18 -7.54
N ILE A 593 -16.25 9.69 -7.45
CA ILE A 593 -17.01 9.25 -8.63
C ILE A 593 -17.53 10.51 -9.34
N PRO A 594 -17.30 10.70 -10.65
CA PRO A 594 -17.73 11.92 -11.30
C PRO A 594 -19.24 12.03 -11.38
N ALA A 595 -19.77 13.19 -10.98
CA ALA A 595 -21.18 13.55 -11.15
C ALA A 595 -21.44 14.10 -12.56
N LEU A 596 -20.49 14.87 -13.09
CA LEU A 596 -20.51 15.42 -14.44
C LEU A 596 -19.23 15.06 -15.17
N PHE A 597 -19.37 14.59 -16.41
CA PHE A 597 -18.24 14.29 -17.29
C PHE A 597 -18.14 15.35 -18.39
N PRO A 598 -16.90 15.66 -18.84
CA PRO A 598 -16.72 16.52 -20.00
C PRO A 598 -17.49 15.98 -21.20
N GLY A 599 -18.30 16.83 -21.82
CA GLY A 599 -19.12 16.52 -22.98
C GLY A 599 -20.58 16.21 -22.68
N GLU A 600 -20.96 16.14 -21.41
CA GLU A 600 -22.34 15.97 -20.99
C GLU A 600 -23.07 17.29 -20.89
N ILE A 601 -24.38 17.25 -21.10
CA ILE A 601 -25.25 18.39 -20.81
C ILE A 601 -25.39 18.51 -19.29
N ILE A 602 -25.12 19.70 -18.75
CA ILE A 602 -25.31 20.00 -17.34
C ILE A 602 -26.81 20.07 -17.05
N THR A 603 -27.30 19.17 -16.20
CA THR A 603 -28.72 19.08 -15.83
C THR A 603 -28.97 19.68 -14.45
N GLU A 604 -30.22 20.09 -14.20
CA GLU A 604 -30.63 20.65 -12.91
C GLU A 604 -30.41 19.64 -11.77
N LYS A 605 -30.72 18.36 -12.01
CA LYS A 605 -30.49 17.28 -11.03
C LYS A 605 -29.03 17.13 -10.66
N ALA A 606 -28.13 17.08 -11.65
CA ALA A 606 -26.70 16.92 -11.40
C ALA A 606 -26.13 18.12 -10.64
N LEU A 607 -26.56 19.32 -10.99
CA LEU A 607 -26.13 20.54 -10.32
C LEU A 607 -26.66 20.63 -8.88
N HIS A 608 -27.94 20.34 -8.67
CA HIS A 608 -28.55 20.32 -7.34
C HIS A 608 -27.85 19.30 -6.43
N TYR A 609 -27.57 18.10 -6.93
CA TYR A 609 -26.82 17.09 -6.19
C TYR A 609 -25.43 17.59 -5.78
N LEU A 610 -24.68 18.19 -6.71
CA LEU A 610 -23.33 18.72 -6.44
C LEU A 610 -23.33 19.83 -5.38
N LEU A 611 -24.31 20.73 -5.41
CA LEU A 611 -24.46 21.79 -4.41
C LEU A 611 -24.84 21.19 -3.05
N GLU A 612 -25.76 20.22 -3.01
CA GLU A 612 -26.22 19.57 -1.78
C GLU A 612 -25.07 18.83 -1.07
N VAL A 613 -24.30 18.02 -1.80
CA VAL A 613 -23.19 17.26 -1.19
C VAL A 613 -22.07 18.19 -0.72
N ARG A 614 -21.80 19.28 -1.45
CA ARG A 614 -20.86 20.34 -1.01
C ARG A 614 -21.31 20.95 0.30
N ASP A 615 -22.59 21.30 0.42
CA ASP A 615 -23.15 21.93 1.62
C ASP A 615 -23.17 20.97 2.82
N LYS A 616 -23.23 19.66 2.56
CA LYS A 616 -23.05 18.58 3.55
C LYS A 616 -21.59 18.31 3.92
N GLY A 617 -20.63 19.00 3.30
CA GLY A 617 -19.20 18.94 3.66
C GLY A 617 -18.31 18.16 2.68
N ALA A 618 -18.86 17.67 1.56
CA ALA A 618 -18.04 17.05 0.52
C ALA A 618 -17.13 18.08 -0.15
N THR A 619 -15.90 17.69 -0.48
CA THR A 619 -15.01 18.51 -1.31
C THR A 619 -15.33 18.28 -2.78
N ILE A 620 -15.50 19.34 -3.56
CA ILE A 620 -15.63 19.20 -5.01
C ILE A 620 -14.25 19.20 -5.66
N SER A 621 -13.96 18.14 -6.40
CA SER A 621 -12.69 17.95 -7.10
C SER A 621 -12.89 17.96 -8.62
N GLY A 622 -11.86 18.40 -9.34
CA GLY A 622 -11.84 18.45 -10.81
C GLY A 622 -12.59 19.63 -11.46
N ALA A 623 -13.41 20.37 -10.70
CA ALA A 623 -13.94 21.67 -11.12
C ALA A 623 -12.87 22.77 -11.02
N SER A 624 -12.84 23.74 -11.94
CA SER A 624 -11.96 24.92 -11.83
C SER A 624 -12.27 25.76 -10.59
N ASP A 625 -13.54 25.74 -10.16
CA ASP A 625 -14.04 26.41 -8.97
C ASP A 625 -14.67 25.37 -8.03
N PRO A 626 -13.92 24.91 -7.00
CA PRO A 626 -14.42 23.94 -6.03
C PRO A 626 -15.63 24.42 -5.22
N GLN A 627 -15.89 25.74 -5.18
CA GLN A 627 -17.08 26.29 -4.51
C GLN A 627 -18.30 26.26 -5.43
N LEU A 628 -18.16 25.88 -6.71
CA LEU A 628 -19.25 25.83 -7.69
C LEU A 628 -20.01 27.16 -7.83
N PHE A 629 -19.32 28.31 -7.73
CA PHE A 629 -19.91 29.58 -8.17
C PHE A 629 -19.83 29.73 -9.69
N SER A 630 -18.90 29.02 -10.31
CA SER A 630 -18.71 28.98 -11.76
C SER A 630 -18.35 27.57 -12.24
N ILE A 631 -18.66 27.29 -13.50
CA ILE A 631 -18.35 26.02 -14.18
C ILE A 631 -17.75 26.32 -15.55
N VAL A 632 -16.77 25.53 -15.98
CA VAL A 632 -16.26 25.62 -17.35
C VAL A 632 -17.10 24.75 -18.29
N VAL A 633 -17.55 25.34 -19.39
CA VAL A 633 -18.37 24.72 -20.43
C VAL A 633 -17.68 24.77 -21.79
N CYS A 634 -18.02 23.81 -22.67
CA CYS A 634 -17.54 23.76 -24.05
C CYS A 634 -18.23 24.82 -24.91
N LYS A 635 -17.48 25.51 -25.77
CA LYS A 635 -17.99 26.35 -26.85
C LYS A 635 -18.15 25.47 -28.08
N VAL A 636 -19.38 25.08 -28.39
CA VAL A 636 -19.71 24.20 -29.53
C VAL A 636 -20.69 24.88 -30.46
#